data_AF-A0A4U0XCC3-F1
#
_entry.id   AF-A0A4U0XCC3-F1
#
_cell.length_a   1.000
_cell.length_b   1.000
_cell.length_c   1.000
_cell.angle_alpha   90.00
_cell.angle_beta   90.00
_cell.angle_gamma   90.00
#
_symmetry.space_group_name_H-M   'P 1'
#
loop_
_entity.id
_entity.type
_entity.pdbx_description
1 polymer ?
#
loop_
_entity_poly.entity_id
_entity_poly.type
_entity_poly.pdbx_seq_one_letter_code
_entity_poly.pdbx_strand_id
1 'polypeptide(L)'
;MMKQLILASTAFISSAAASLQANPATVDSCCVETYGGLLLQTQYWDVNTGFEAEGQLLPAYSWTIHGMWPDFCNGSYTQYCDLDRQYDPDPSPNTTNGLPNGTAVVPYTGPNIGTFLAPLGRLDLLAYMNKYWISQGSPNSDFWGHEFSKHATCFSTFDVPCYGPEYHEHEDVVNFFETVIKYYMRLPTWGWLGAHGIYPSNTTTYTLGAMEAALQHEYGAVPYLGCGGPSYNTTTAGANSTDSGGTVLSEVWYYFHAYGRSQDGQSVSINQTGSSSCARAPGAISYPERANGSIDAMDKLLQYLGMMWSPSPAQSARLGRYFRGEAHVSIFKLPYHIGIDSLKHLYTPPASRARRRYSTKRSLASVTAINAPTTVPPAYRDLHQRLLALQEEASTSVNLSRLQLAARSLESEEPVVRVALLGLGGNGAQAARKLARALLSDALSEEQAWEQDLLQSGHDGRSLLLRHGDSEDVVQQSPLVQTLHIPSPFLKRHKVEILVTSLNTTGIADHMSAAELEEAILVPSLTTPNSAGGRVGFVRYPVHKALVVAEGITGVVEYGRLPRFLDKAELITAALSLPLRSSTGAKSAEQTATDNVVDVDLATHALELFRASNANGAQFSDEWQTSRLTALSQWIAGAQETNETKVHPTVRNLLNSLLLNASASISHSETSQTALVTSVTIPESKRSSLDALISHFSADWHRDLQTNLNTALDSRTWRRTAWWRLLWRIDDVSVSAADILRLSWLTEAEQTVAFISGRIEEAGLATSDELREAGSATNYAIEGVDRLEHTLSNGQPQKAAIIASPNNLQVAELFQPDTLVSRIKDQSGIDAAFNPPWPRTIHLARQQMLHTLVPALHRRAQTLLLATLSTAGGATALGAWIYVATAGGAVQSAGALAALGIVWSLRRLQTLWGKEREVFATTVRENGRVVLAEVESHLRGLVKEGGRASVRDEDVRGWRQASAAVQGCWEALEKVK
;
A
#
# COMPACT_ATOMS: atom_id res chain seq x y z
N MET A 1 10.73 -13.96 30.74
CA MET A 1 11.82 -13.48 29.88
C MET A 1 11.62 -13.72 28.38
N MET A 2 10.49 -14.27 27.92
CA MET A 2 10.25 -14.64 26.50
C MET A 2 9.26 -13.68 25.77
N LYS A 3 9.02 -12.48 26.31
CA LYS A 3 8.17 -11.43 25.71
C LYS A 3 8.95 -10.23 25.17
N GLN A 4 10.27 -10.25 25.25
CA GLN A 4 11.15 -9.16 24.80
C GLN A 4 11.94 -9.48 23.53
N LEU A 5 11.86 -10.70 22.99
CA LEU A 5 12.69 -11.14 21.86
C LEU A 5 12.01 -11.09 20.48
N ILE A 6 10.69 -10.81 20.41
CA ILE A 6 9.93 -10.80 19.14
C ILE A 6 9.86 -9.38 18.53
N LEU A 7 10.32 -8.34 19.24
CA LEU A 7 10.30 -6.95 18.76
C LEU A 7 11.58 -6.51 18.01
N ALA A 8 12.57 -7.39 17.82
CA ALA A 8 13.89 -7.00 17.31
C ALA A 8 14.12 -7.26 15.81
N SER A 9 13.25 -8.01 15.11
CA SER A 9 13.46 -8.36 13.69
C SER A 9 12.58 -7.58 12.70
N THR A 10 11.73 -6.68 13.18
CA THR A 10 10.97 -5.70 12.37
C THR A 10 11.54 -4.27 12.46
N ALA A 11 12.69 -4.10 13.13
CA ALA A 11 13.18 -2.79 13.56
C ALA A 11 13.85 -1.92 12.47
N PHE A 12 13.92 -2.34 11.20
CA PHE A 12 14.51 -1.52 10.13
C PHE A 12 13.50 -0.68 9.32
N ILE A 13 12.19 -0.76 9.62
CA ILE A 13 11.15 0.10 8.98
C ILE A 13 10.30 0.87 10.02
N SER A 14 10.46 0.62 11.33
CA SER A 14 9.56 1.15 12.38
C SER A 14 10.21 2.12 13.37
N SER A 15 11.22 2.90 12.98
CA SER A 15 11.64 4.05 13.81
C SER A 15 10.78 5.26 13.45
N ALA A 16 10.06 5.81 14.44
CA ALA A 16 9.39 7.09 14.26
C ALA A 16 10.43 8.16 13.88
N ALA A 17 10.12 9.03 12.92
CA ALA A 17 11.04 9.98 12.28
C ALA A 17 11.86 10.86 13.26
N ALA A 18 11.39 11.02 14.50
CA ALA A 18 12.00 11.84 15.54
C ALA A 18 12.27 11.09 16.86
N SER A 19 12.36 9.75 16.84
CA SER A 19 12.75 8.98 18.03
C SER A 19 14.21 9.25 18.44
N LEU A 20 14.54 9.13 19.74
CA LEU A 20 15.91 9.26 20.28
C LEU A 20 16.95 8.31 19.64
N GLN A 21 16.49 7.35 18.83
CA GLN A 21 17.29 6.34 18.12
C GLN A 21 17.29 6.55 16.59
N ALA A 22 16.52 7.50 16.05
CA ALA A 22 16.43 7.75 14.61
C ALA A 22 17.62 8.61 14.13
N ASN A 23 18.29 8.17 13.06
CA ASN A 23 19.32 8.94 12.37
C ASN A 23 18.88 9.24 10.92
N PRO A 24 18.42 10.47 10.62
CA PRO A 24 17.91 10.82 9.30
C PRO A 24 18.98 10.72 8.18
N ALA A 25 20.27 10.69 8.52
CA ALA A 25 21.36 10.54 7.53
C ALA A 25 21.55 9.10 7.02
N THR A 26 20.81 8.13 7.57
CA THR A 26 20.99 6.69 7.26
C THR A 26 19.76 6.05 6.61
N VAL A 27 18.74 6.84 6.30
CA VAL A 27 17.45 6.39 5.77
C VAL A 27 17.11 7.11 4.47
N ASP A 28 16.27 6.49 3.64
CA ASP A 28 15.74 7.11 2.42
C ASP A 28 14.70 8.18 2.79
N SER A 29 14.95 9.42 2.35
CA SER A 29 14.10 10.59 2.60
C SER A 29 12.73 10.48 1.91
N CYS A 30 12.57 9.60 0.92
CA CYS A 30 11.28 9.29 0.31
C CYS A 30 10.48 8.25 1.10
N CYS A 31 11.12 7.49 1.98
CA CYS A 31 10.47 6.44 2.79
C CYS A 31 10.23 6.87 4.24
N VAL A 32 10.97 7.85 4.73
CA VAL A 32 10.86 8.39 6.09
C VAL A 32 11.01 9.90 6.03
N GLU A 33 10.18 10.63 6.78
CA GLU A 33 10.33 12.09 6.87
C GLU A 33 11.65 12.47 7.55
N THR A 34 12.53 13.15 6.82
CA THR A 34 13.88 13.53 7.26
C THR A 34 14.09 15.02 7.43
N TYR A 35 13.20 15.87 6.90
CA TYR A 35 13.30 17.33 7.06
C TYR A 35 12.67 17.77 8.38
N GLY A 36 11.53 17.20 8.76
CA GLY A 36 10.85 17.53 10.01
C GLY A 36 10.03 16.36 10.58
N GLY A 37 10.64 15.58 11.48
CA GLY A 37 10.02 14.38 12.06
C GLY A 37 8.98 14.64 13.15
N LEU A 38 8.77 15.89 13.54
CA LEU A 38 7.72 16.33 14.46
C LEU A 38 6.57 16.92 13.64
N LEU A 39 5.49 16.18 13.43
CA LEU A 39 4.38 16.61 12.61
C LEU A 39 3.30 17.27 13.47
N LEU A 40 2.78 18.40 13.02
CA LEU A 40 1.67 19.10 13.67
C LEU A 40 0.46 19.07 12.75
N GLN A 41 -0.69 18.59 13.23
CA GLN A 41 -1.98 18.86 12.58
C GLN A 41 -2.64 20.01 13.33
N THR A 42 -2.85 21.13 12.64
CA THR A 42 -3.31 22.39 13.23
C THR A 42 -4.75 22.69 12.80
N GLN A 43 -5.55 23.22 13.72
CA GLN A 43 -6.96 23.53 13.49
C GLN A 43 -7.32 24.91 14.02
N TYR A 44 -8.30 25.53 13.37
CA TYR A 44 -8.89 26.81 13.75
C TYR A 44 -10.29 26.67 14.33
N TRP A 45 -10.59 27.57 15.27
CA TRP A 45 -11.95 27.91 15.65
C TRP A 45 -12.24 29.37 15.34
N ASP A 46 -12.93 29.57 14.22
CA ASP A 46 -13.26 30.89 13.73
C ASP A 46 -14.72 31.22 13.98
N VAL A 47 -14.97 32.49 14.31
CA VAL A 47 -16.33 33.02 14.48
C VAL A 47 -16.92 33.51 13.15
N ASN A 48 -16.07 33.96 12.23
CA ASN A 48 -16.41 34.49 10.91
C ASN A 48 -15.23 34.29 9.95
N THR A 49 -15.48 34.43 8.65
CA THR A 49 -14.45 34.29 7.59
C THR A 49 -14.06 35.63 6.99
N GLY A 50 -14.92 36.66 7.11
CA GLY A 50 -14.76 37.93 6.41
C GLY A 50 -15.05 37.87 4.91
N PHE A 51 -15.46 36.69 4.43
CA PHE A 51 -15.77 36.35 3.03
C PHE A 51 -17.13 35.64 2.93
N GLU A 52 -18.01 35.88 3.89
CA GLU A 52 -19.36 35.31 3.91
C GLU A 52 -20.17 35.76 2.68
N ALA A 53 -19.93 36.97 2.18
CA ALA A 53 -20.61 37.51 1.00
C ALA A 53 -20.28 36.71 -0.28
N GLU A 54 -19.10 36.11 -0.32
CA GLU A 54 -18.59 35.24 -1.39
C GLU A 54 -19.00 33.77 -1.19
N GLY A 55 -19.73 33.46 -0.12
CA GLY A 55 -20.20 32.11 0.20
C GLY A 55 -19.18 31.23 0.93
N GLN A 56 -18.07 31.80 1.42
CA GLN A 56 -17.11 31.10 2.27
C GLN A 56 -17.67 31.00 3.69
N LEU A 57 -18.28 29.87 4.00
CA LEU A 57 -19.00 29.62 5.27
C LEU A 57 -18.31 28.54 6.09
N LEU A 58 -18.51 28.58 7.41
CA LEU A 58 -17.88 27.66 8.34
C LEU A 58 -18.83 26.50 8.76
N PRO A 59 -18.32 25.28 8.98
CA PRO A 59 -19.13 24.08 9.31
C PRO A 59 -19.60 24.03 10.78
N ALA A 60 -20.91 23.98 11.06
CA ALA A 60 -21.47 24.35 12.38
C ALA A 60 -20.87 23.64 13.60
N TYR A 61 -20.54 22.35 13.48
CA TYR A 61 -20.13 21.48 14.59
C TYR A 61 -18.72 20.91 14.40
N SER A 62 -17.84 21.65 13.72
CA SER A 62 -16.45 21.24 13.52
C SER A 62 -15.50 22.42 13.61
N TRP A 63 -14.29 22.14 14.10
CA TRP A 63 -13.13 23.01 13.89
C TRP A 63 -12.69 22.90 12.43
N THR A 64 -12.05 23.92 11.88
CA THR A 64 -11.54 23.93 10.49
C THR A 64 -10.05 23.60 10.46
N ILE A 65 -9.56 23.13 9.33
CA ILE A 65 -8.13 22.85 9.11
C ILE A 65 -7.40 24.19 9.01
N HIS A 66 -6.31 24.32 9.77
CA HIS A 66 -5.29 25.34 9.52
C HIS A 66 -4.25 24.73 8.57
N GLY A 67 -3.60 23.64 8.96
CA GLY A 67 -2.65 22.95 8.09
C GLY A 67 -2.02 21.70 8.69
N MET A 68 -0.91 21.29 8.09
CA MET A 68 -0.04 20.24 8.59
C MET A 68 1.43 20.61 8.40
N TRP A 69 2.20 20.66 9.50
CA TRP A 69 3.53 21.28 9.50
C TRP A 69 4.62 20.30 9.94
N PRO A 70 5.79 20.29 9.25
CA PRO A 70 6.93 19.48 9.62
C PRO A 70 7.92 20.30 10.47
N ASP A 71 7.88 20.12 11.78
CA ASP A 71 8.86 20.70 12.70
C ASP A 71 10.06 19.78 12.87
N PHE A 72 11.21 20.37 13.20
CA PHE A 72 12.35 19.63 13.71
C PHE A 72 12.02 19.02 15.08
N CYS A 73 12.70 17.93 15.43
CA CYS A 73 12.49 17.21 16.70
C CYS A 73 12.68 18.08 17.96
N ASN A 74 13.39 19.21 17.84
CA ASN A 74 13.61 20.17 18.92
C ASN A 74 12.50 21.24 19.03
N GLY A 75 11.47 21.19 18.18
CA GLY A 75 10.36 22.14 18.13
C GLY A 75 10.66 23.44 17.37
N SER A 76 11.84 23.60 16.77
CA SER A 76 12.07 24.63 15.75
C SER A 76 11.58 24.14 14.39
N TYR A 77 11.40 25.03 13.42
CA TYR A 77 10.90 24.67 12.10
C TYR A 77 11.63 25.42 11.00
N THR A 78 11.46 24.95 9.77
CA THR A 78 11.88 25.61 8.54
C THR A 78 10.66 25.93 7.70
N GLN A 79 10.80 26.78 6.68
CA GLN A 79 9.69 27.21 5.83
C GLN A 79 10.17 27.48 4.41
N TYR A 80 9.28 27.31 3.43
CA TYR A 80 9.56 27.56 2.00
C TYR A 80 10.84 26.84 1.53
N CYS A 81 10.91 25.52 1.74
CA CYS A 81 12.13 24.74 1.52
C CYS A 81 12.41 24.47 0.03
N ASP A 82 11.40 24.61 -0.83
CA ASP A 82 11.52 24.50 -2.28
C ASP A 82 10.74 25.63 -2.97
N LEU A 83 11.48 26.60 -3.51
CA LEU A 83 10.89 27.77 -4.17
C LEU A 83 10.45 27.49 -5.61
N ASP A 84 10.90 26.39 -6.22
CA ASP A 84 10.48 25.99 -7.57
C ASP A 84 9.07 25.38 -7.56
N ARG A 85 8.59 24.94 -6.39
CA ARG A 85 7.25 24.37 -6.16
C ARG A 85 6.35 25.24 -5.27
N GLN A 86 6.60 26.54 -5.23
CA GLN A 86 5.81 27.47 -4.43
C GLN A 86 4.66 28.11 -5.24
N TYR A 87 3.50 28.23 -4.62
CA TYR A 87 2.24 28.74 -5.18
C TYR A 87 1.58 29.81 -4.27
N ASP A 88 2.34 30.45 -3.39
CA ASP A 88 1.85 31.40 -2.39
C ASP A 88 1.76 32.83 -2.98
N PRO A 89 0.55 33.39 -3.14
CA PRO A 89 0.38 34.74 -3.68
C PRO A 89 0.69 35.86 -2.68
N ASP A 90 0.75 35.57 -1.38
CA ASP A 90 1.07 36.55 -0.34
C ASP A 90 2.01 35.97 0.76
N PRO A 91 3.30 35.75 0.43
CA PRO A 91 4.24 35.10 1.34
C PRO A 91 4.46 35.85 2.66
N SER A 92 4.15 35.19 3.78
CA SER A 92 4.30 35.75 5.12
C SER A 92 4.87 34.73 6.15
N PRO A 93 6.07 34.96 6.70
CA PRO A 93 7.01 36.03 6.35
C PRO A 93 7.62 35.81 4.96
N ASN A 94 8.02 36.90 4.29
CA ASN A 94 8.47 36.90 2.89
C ASN A 94 9.92 36.40 2.68
N THR A 95 10.48 35.64 3.62
CA THR A 95 11.80 35.00 3.50
C THR A 95 11.78 33.56 3.98
N THR A 96 12.68 32.71 3.47
CA THR A 96 12.75 31.27 3.77
C THR A 96 13.12 30.92 5.22
N ASN A 97 13.55 31.89 6.04
CA ASN A 97 13.87 31.68 7.45
C ASN A 97 13.17 32.68 8.38
N GLY A 98 12.24 33.50 7.85
CA GLY A 98 11.56 34.56 8.59
C GLY A 98 12.44 35.70 9.10
N LEU A 99 13.73 35.71 8.75
CA LEU A 99 14.69 36.74 9.13
C LEU A 99 15.04 37.62 7.91
N PRO A 100 15.52 38.87 8.13
CA PRO A 100 15.95 39.74 7.04
C PRO A 100 17.11 39.20 6.18
N ASN A 101 17.81 38.16 6.67
CA ASN A 101 18.92 37.52 5.94
C ASN A 101 18.49 36.28 5.13
N GLY A 102 17.23 35.85 5.21
CA GLY A 102 16.72 34.72 4.44
C GLY A 102 16.57 35.04 2.97
N THR A 103 16.45 34.00 2.16
CA THR A 103 16.16 34.13 0.73
C THR A 103 14.74 34.68 0.58
N ALA A 104 14.57 35.72 -0.25
CA ALA A 104 13.26 36.31 -0.49
C ALA A 104 12.33 35.34 -1.22
N VAL A 105 11.10 35.19 -0.71
CA VAL A 105 10.03 34.42 -1.35
C VAL A 105 9.23 35.37 -2.22
N VAL A 106 9.25 35.14 -3.53
CA VAL A 106 8.54 36.00 -4.49
C VAL A 106 7.07 35.61 -4.53
N PRO A 107 6.12 36.56 -4.43
CA PRO A 107 4.69 36.28 -4.58
C PRO A 107 4.38 35.55 -5.90
N TYR A 108 3.63 34.45 -5.79
CA TYR A 108 3.19 33.67 -6.93
C TYR A 108 2.07 34.38 -7.70
N THR A 109 2.12 34.33 -9.03
CA THR A 109 1.14 35.01 -9.92
C THR A 109 0.45 34.08 -10.92
N GLY A 110 0.66 32.76 -10.80
CA GLY A 110 0.08 31.76 -11.69
C GLY A 110 -1.32 31.25 -11.26
N PRO A 111 -1.79 30.13 -11.83
CA PRO A 111 -3.08 29.56 -11.49
C PRO A 111 -3.14 29.08 -10.03
N ASN A 112 -4.28 29.25 -9.37
CA ASN A 112 -4.42 28.88 -7.97
C ASN A 112 -4.46 27.35 -7.75
N ILE A 113 -4.14 26.89 -6.53
CA ILE A 113 -4.13 25.47 -6.15
C ILE A 113 -5.41 24.73 -6.57
N GLY A 114 -6.58 25.34 -6.38
CA GLY A 114 -7.86 24.73 -6.73
C GLY A 114 -7.99 24.35 -8.22
N THR A 115 -7.25 25.01 -9.10
CA THR A 115 -7.21 24.67 -10.53
C THR A 115 -6.39 23.42 -10.85
N PHE A 116 -5.46 23.02 -9.96
CA PHE A 116 -4.61 21.85 -10.15
C PHE A 116 -5.34 20.53 -9.86
N LEU A 117 -6.35 20.57 -9.00
CA LEU A 117 -7.08 19.38 -8.55
C LEU A 117 -8.03 18.83 -9.64
N ALA A 118 -8.64 19.70 -10.44
CA ALA A 118 -9.63 19.30 -11.44
C ALA A 118 -9.04 18.43 -12.59
N PRO A 119 -7.88 18.77 -13.19
CA PRO A 119 -7.22 17.91 -14.18
C PRO A 119 -6.87 16.51 -13.67
N LEU A 120 -6.65 16.36 -12.37
CA LEU A 120 -6.35 15.09 -11.70
C LEU A 120 -7.61 14.35 -11.23
N GLY A 121 -8.81 14.86 -11.57
CA GLY A 121 -10.09 14.23 -11.21
C GLY A 121 -10.48 14.40 -9.74
N ARG A 122 -9.87 15.34 -9.01
CA ARG A 122 -10.02 15.52 -7.55
C ARG A 122 -10.97 16.63 -7.14
N LEU A 123 -12.17 16.64 -7.74
CA LEU A 123 -13.21 17.63 -7.43
C LEU A 123 -13.86 17.40 -6.05
N ASP A 124 -13.87 16.16 -5.58
CA ASP A 124 -14.28 15.75 -4.24
C ASP A 124 -13.39 16.38 -3.15
N LEU A 125 -12.08 16.32 -3.36
CA LEU A 125 -11.07 16.93 -2.49
C LEU A 125 -11.26 18.45 -2.44
N LEU A 126 -11.44 19.09 -3.59
CA LEU A 126 -11.70 20.53 -3.67
C LEU A 126 -12.99 20.92 -2.92
N ALA A 127 -14.06 20.12 -3.04
CA ALA A 127 -15.31 20.37 -2.31
C ALA A 127 -15.12 20.21 -0.79
N TYR A 128 -14.33 19.22 -0.36
CA TYR A 128 -14.02 19.02 1.06
C TYR A 128 -13.20 20.18 1.63
N MET A 129 -12.15 20.61 0.91
CA MET A 129 -11.31 21.74 1.30
C MET A 129 -12.13 23.03 1.41
N ASN A 130 -13.02 23.29 0.46
CA ASN A 130 -13.92 24.45 0.51
C ASN A 130 -14.93 24.40 1.67
N LYS A 131 -15.13 23.26 2.34
CA LYS A 131 -16.01 23.13 3.50
C LYS A 131 -15.27 23.13 4.83
N TYR A 132 -14.07 22.53 4.88
CA TYR A 132 -13.37 22.27 6.14
C TYR A 132 -12.00 22.95 6.24
N TRP A 133 -11.41 23.43 5.16
CA TRP A 133 -10.12 24.12 5.15
C TRP A 133 -10.30 25.57 4.71
N ILE A 134 -10.87 26.35 5.64
CA ILE A 134 -11.41 27.68 5.38
C ILE A 134 -10.39 28.77 5.72
N SER A 135 -10.24 29.77 4.85
CA SER A 135 -9.41 30.95 5.10
C SER A 135 -10.15 32.06 5.87
N GLN A 136 -9.37 32.90 6.55
CA GLN A 136 -9.84 34.10 7.26
C GLN A 136 -9.34 35.37 6.57
N GLY A 137 -10.26 36.18 6.06
CA GLY A 137 -9.94 37.47 5.46
C GLY A 137 -9.26 37.38 4.09
N SER A 138 -9.19 36.20 3.48
CA SER A 138 -8.73 35.99 2.11
C SER A 138 -9.47 34.81 1.43
N PRO A 139 -9.32 34.64 0.11
CA PRO A 139 -9.79 33.45 -0.58
C PRO A 139 -9.13 32.17 -0.07
N ASN A 140 -9.91 31.11 0.05
CA ASN A 140 -9.46 29.74 0.36
C ASN A 140 -8.21 29.32 -0.44
N SER A 141 -8.20 29.60 -1.73
CA SER A 141 -7.13 29.17 -2.63
C SER A 141 -5.77 29.78 -2.30
N ASP A 142 -5.77 31.00 -1.78
CA ASP A 142 -4.56 31.75 -1.46
C ASP A 142 -3.95 31.15 -0.18
N PHE A 143 -4.80 30.83 0.78
CA PHE A 143 -4.42 30.13 2.00
C PHE A 143 -3.89 28.73 1.74
N TRP A 144 -4.51 27.95 0.85
CA TRP A 144 -3.97 26.64 0.45
C TRP A 144 -2.62 26.76 -0.25
N GLY A 145 -2.45 27.80 -1.08
CA GLY A 145 -1.17 28.15 -1.69
C GLY A 145 -0.09 28.42 -0.63
N HIS A 146 -0.44 29.19 0.41
CA HIS A 146 0.41 29.44 1.57
C HIS A 146 0.83 28.15 2.29
N GLU A 147 -0.16 27.34 2.70
CA GLU A 147 0.10 26.11 3.46
C GLU A 147 0.97 25.12 2.68
N PHE A 148 0.72 24.94 1.38
CA PHE A 148 1.57 24.09 0.55
C PHE A 148 2.99 24.65 0.43
N SER A 149 3.11 25.91 0.01
CA SER A 149 4.40 26.53 -0.29
C SER A 149 5.30 26.64 0.93
N LYS A 150 4.73 27.01 2.07
CA LYS A 150 5.46 27.25 3.31
C LYS A 150 5.79 25.96 4.03
N HIS A 151 4.86 24.99 4.05
CA HIS A 151 4.97 23.79 4.87
C HIS A 151 5.14 22.50 4.07
N ALA A 152 4.34 22.25 3.03
CA ALA A 152 4.43 21.01 2.24
C ALA A 152 5.80 20.84 1.56
N THR A 153 6.37 21.94 1.04
CA THR A 153 7.71 21.93 0.43
C THR A 153 8.82 21.54 1.40
N CYS A 154 8.55 21.60 2.71
CA CYS A 154 9.47 21.20 3.77
C CYS A 154 9.27 19.77 4.27
N PHE A 155 8.45 18.96 3.58
CA PHE A 155 8.43 17.52 3.78
C PHE A 155 9.25 16.82 2.72
N SER A 156 10.27 16.07 3.16
CA SER A 156 11.09 15.25 2.26
C SER A 156 10.28 14.17 1.53
N THR A 157 9.23 13.64 2.18
CA THR A 157 8.41 12.57 1.62
C THR A 157 7.50 13.02 0.48
N PHE A 158 7.31 14.33 0.27
CA PHE A 158 6.56 14.90 -0.85
C PHE A 158 7.45 15.48 -1.95
N ASP A 159 8.77 15.28 -1.89
CA ASP A 159 9.67 15.74 -2.94
C ASP A 159 9.39 15.01 -4.26
N VAL A 160 9.36 15.74 -5.38
CA VAL A 160 9.03 15.21 -6.72
C VAL A 160 9.85 13.96 -7.10
N PRO A 161 11.16 13.87 -6.81
CA PRO A 161 11.94 12.64 -7.05
C PRO A 161 11.35 11.37 -6.40
N CYS A 162 10.59 11.49 -5.31
CA CYS A 162 9.96 10.36 -4.63
C CYS A 162 8.82 9.70 -5.43
N TYR A 163 8.31 10.40 -6.45
CA TYR A 163 7.28 9.91 -7.37
C TYR A 163 7.88 9.16 -8.57
N GLY A 164 9.19 9.23 -8.77
CA GLY A 164 9.88 8.54 -9.85
C GLY A 164 9.51 9.07 -11.26
N PRO A 165 9.74 8.27 -12.31
CA PRO A 165 9.57 8.73 -13.71
C PRO A 165 8.10 8.88 -14.14
N GLU A 166 7.14 8.40 -13.33
CA GLU A 166 5.70 8.47 -13.61
C GLU A 166 5.03 9.68 -12.96
N TYR A 167 5.79 10.59 -12.33
CA TYR A 167 5.25 11.80 -11.72
C TYR A 167 4.39 12.61 -12.69
N HIS A 168 3.15 12.89 -12.27
CA HIS A 168 2.28 13.85 -12.93
C HIS A 168 2.36 15.21 -12.24
N GLU A 169 2.47 16.29 -13.01
CA GLU A 169 2.55 17.64 -12.45
C GLU A 169 1.37 17.93 -11.49
N HIS A 170 1.69 18.36 -10.27
CA HIS A 170 0.79 18.61 -9.14
C HIS A 170 0.23 17.36 -8.42
N GLU A 171 0.75 16.17 -8.69
CA GLU A 171 0.43 14.97 -7.91
C GLU A 171 0.86 15.09 -6.44
N ASP A 172 2.00 15.74 -6.19
CA ASP A 172 2.52 16.04 -4.84
C ASP A 172 1.59 17.00 -4.07
N VAL A 173 1.04 17.99 -4.77
CA VAL A 173 0.03 18.92 -4.25
C VAL A 173 -1.20 18.16 -3.78
N VAL A 174 -1.79 17.32 -4.64
CA VAL A 174 -2.98 16.51 -4.30
C VAL A 174 -2.70 15.63 -3.08
N ASN A 175 -1.60 14.90 -3.08
CA ASN A 175 -1.26 13.98 -2.00
C ASN A 175 -1.04 14.69 -0.67
N PHE A 176 -0.50 15.91 -0.68
CA PHE A 176 -0.35 16.71 0.54
C PHE A 176 -1.70 17.04 1.16
N PHE A 177 -2.64 17.59 0.37
CA PHE A 177 -3.97 17.96 0.85
C PHE A 177 -4.75 16.74 1.36
N GLU A 178 -4.68 15.60 0.66
CA GLU A 178 -5.26 14.34 1.16
C GLU A 178 -4.65 13.88 2.48
N THR A 179 -3.33 14.00 2.61
CA THR A 179 -2.63 13.60 3.83
C THR A 179 -3.08 14.47 5.00
N VAL A 180 -3.17 15.79 4.83
CA VAL A 180 -3.66 16.69 5.90
C VAL A 180 -5.08 16.30 6.32
N ILE A 181 -5.98 16.08 5.36
CA ILE A 181 -7.38 15.69 5.64
C ILE A 181 -7.42 14.34 6.37
N LYS A 182 -6.60 13.37 5.97
CA LYS A 182 -6.49 12.06 6.62
C LYS A 182 -6.12 12.16 8.10
N TYR A 183 -5.23 13.09 8.47
CA TYR A 183 -4.89 13.35 9.88
C TYR A 183 -6.01 14.13 10.59
N TYR A 184 -6.55 15.17 9.96
CA TYR A 184 -7.64 16.00 10.51
C TYR A 184 -8.88 15.17 10.87
N MET A 185 -9.30 14.24 10.01
CA MET A 185 -10.49 13.41 10.24
C MET A 185 -10.40 12.53 11.51
N ARG A 186 -9.19 12.29 12.04
CA ARG A 186 -8.97 11.54 13.29
C ARG A 186 -9.08 12.41 14.54
N LEU A 187 -9.26 13.72 14.39
CA LEU A 187 -9.11 14.72 15.45
C LEU A 187 -10.37 15.61 15.56
N PRO A 188 -11.54 15.04 15.94
CA PRO A 188 -12.81 15.78 16.03
C PRO A 188 -12.88 16.67 17.29
N THR A 189 -12.07 17.74 17.32
CA THR A 189 -11.89 18.64 18.49
C THR A 189 -13.21 19.14 19.08
N TRP A 190 -14.17 19.55 18.24
CA TRP A 190 -15.48 20.01 18.71
C TRP A 190 -16.20 18.93 19.52
N GLY A 191 -16.22 17.70 19.00
CA GLY A 191 -16.88 16.56 19.64
C GLY A 191 -16.18 16.14 20.94
N TRP A 192 -14.85 16.19 20.97
CA TRP A 192 -14.07 15.90 22.16
C TRP A 192 -14.30 16.91 23.28
N LEU A 193 -14.27 18.22 22.97
CA LEU A 193 -14.60 19.24 23.95
C LEU A 193 -16.05 19.09 24.45
N GLY A 194 -16.99 18.83 23.54
CA GLY A 194 -18.40 18.62 23.87
C GLY A 194 -18.64 17.41 24.80
N ALA A 195 -17.90 16.33 24.63
CA ALA A 195 -17.97 15.15 25.51
C ALA A 195 -17.63 15.47 26.97
N HIS A 196 -16.85 16.53 27.21
CA HIS A 196 -16.50 17.05 28.53
C HIS A 196 -17.31 18.31 28.92
N GLY A 197 -18.41 18.59 28.21
CA GLY A 197 -19.31 19.71 28.49
C GLY A 197 -18.77 21.08 28.09
N ILE A 198 -17.75 21.13 27.22
CA ILE A 198 -17.15 22.37 26.73
C ILE A 198 -17.70 22.65 25.33
N TYR A 199 -18.61 23.61 25.24
CA TYR A 199 -19.26 24.02 23.99
C TYR A 199 -19.03 25.50 23.69
N PRO A 200 -19.08 25.90 22.40
CA PRO A 200 -19.10 27.30 22.04
C PRO A 200 -20.25 28.03 22.75
N SER A 201 -19.98 29.18 23.35
CA SER A 201 -20.95 29.96 24.10
C SER A 201 -20.46 31.40 24.25
N ASN A 202 -21.38 32.35 24.06
CA ASN A 202 -21.11 33.77 24.26
C ASN A 202 -21.19 34.21 25.74
N THR A 203 -21.48 33.29 26.66
CA THR A 203 -21.71 33.60 28.08
C THR A 203 -20.87 32.80 29.06
N THR A 204 -20.42 31.60 28.68
CA THR A 204 -19.64 30.73 29.55
C THR A 204 -18.16 30.81 29.22
N THR A 205 -17.33 30.81 30.26
CA THR A 205 -15.87 30.76 30.12
C THR A 205 -15.31 29.49 30.74
N TYR A 206 -14.10 29.12 30.31
CA TYR A 206 -13.42 27.89 30.63
C TYR A 206 -12.02 28.18 31.20
N THR A 207 -11.44 27.16 31.83
CA THR A 207 -10.07 27.19 32.34
C THR A 207 -9.18 26.36 31.43
N LEU A 208 -7.98 26.85 31.12
CA LEU A 208 -7.02 26.16 30.24
C LEU A 208 -6.83 24.70 30.62
N GLY A 209 -6.55 24.43 31.91
CA GLY A 209 -6.31 23.06 32.38
C GLY A 209 -7.51 22.12 32.21
N ALA A 210 -8.75 22.63 32.18
CA ALA A 210 -9.93 21.81 31.91
C ALA A 210 -10.03 21.43 30.43
N MET A 211 -9.70 22.36 29.52
CA MET A 211 -9.66 22.11 28.08
C MET A 211 -8.50 21.18 27.71
N GLU A 212 -7.30 21.42 28.24
CA GLU A 212 -6.14 20.54 28.04
C GLU A 212 -6.43 19.12 28.57
N ALA A 213 -7.05 18.99 29.75
CA ALA A 213 -7.41 17.68 30.31
C ALA A 213 -8.47 16.94 29.47
N ALA A 214 -9.48 17.65 28.97
CA ALA A 214 -10.51 17.07 28.10
C ALA A 214 -9.89 16.52 26.81
N LEU A 215 -9.05 17.32 26.13
CA LEU A 215 -8.40 16.90 24.90
C LEU A 215 -7.33 15.84 25.15
N GLN A 216 -6.57 15.91 26.24
CA GLN A 216 -5.60 14.87 26.61
C GLN A 216 -6.28 13.53 26.87
N HIS A 217 -7.47 13.52 27.46
CA HIS A 217 -8.24 12.32 27.70
C HIS A 217 -8.63 11.61 26.39
N GLU A 218 -9.08 12.36 25.39
CA GLU A 218 -9.52 11.79 24.10
C GLU A 218 -8.34 11.50 23.15
N TYR A 219 -7.35 12.39 23.09
CA TYR A 219 -6.20 12.31 22.17
C TYR A 219 -5.07 11.40 22.68
N GLY A 220 -4.94 11.26 24.00
CA GLY A 220 -3.85 10.50 24.65
C GLY A 220 -2.56 11.29 24.89
N ALA A 221 -2.49 12.55 24.45
CA ALA A 221 -1.39 13.47 24.69
C ALA A 221 -1.93 14.91 24.86
N VAL A 222 -1.14 15.82 25.43
CA VAL A 222 -1.57 17.23 25.60
C VAL A 222 -1.35 18.00 24.30
N PRO A 223 -2.41 18.44 23.59
CA PRO A 223 -2.23 19.32 22.44
C PRO A 223 -1.89 20.75 22.89
N TYR A 224 -1.40 21.57 21.95
CA TYR A 224 -1.28 23.00 22.17
C TYR A 224 -2.63 23.68 21.96
N LEU A 225 -2.98 24.61 22.85
CA LEU A 225 -4.13 25.50 22.69
C LEU A 225 -3.65 26.93 22.48
N GLY A 226 -4.07 27.54 21.38
CA GLY A 226 -3.79 28.93 21.05
C GLY A 226 -4.99 29.81 21.38
N CYS A 227 -4.75 30.90 22.10
CA CYS A 227 -5.73 31.96 22.31
C CYS A 227 -5.25 33.30 21.77
N GLY A 228 -6.16 34.00 21.12
CA GLY A 228 -6.05 35.41 20.78
C GLY A 228 -6.85 36.30 21.73
N GLY A 229 -7.26 37.47 21.22
CA GLY A 229 -8.02 38.46 21.97
C GLY A 229 -7.17 39.26 22.98
N PRO A 230 -7.81 40.05 23.86
CA PRO A 230 -7.09 40.85 24.85
C PRO A 230 -6.39 39.95 25.87
N SER A 231 -5.18 40.35 26.29
CA SER A 231 -4.47 39.70 27.39
C SER A 231 -5.28 39.77 28.68
N TYR A 232 -5.32 38.69 29.46
CA TYR A 232 -6.19 38.59 30.64
C TYR A 232 -5.95 39.72 31.66
N ASN A 233 -4.69 40.09 31.90
CA ASN A 233 -4.32 41.21 32.77
C ASN A 233 -4.89 42.58 32.34
N THR A 234 -5.27 42.75 31.07
CA THR A 234 -5.91 43.97 30.56
C THR A 234 -7.43 43.97 30.69
N THR A 235 -8.02 42.82 31.04
CA THR A 235 -9.48 42.70 31.21
C THR A 235 -9.91 43.14 32.60
N THR A 236 -11.19 43.51 32.75
CA THR A 236 -11.75 43.85 34.06
C THR A 236 -11.63 42.70 35.07
N ALA A 237 -11.75 41.44 34.62
CA ALA A 237 -11.61 40.26 35.48
C ALA A 237 -10.16 40.02 35.93
N GLY A 238 -9.19 40.40 35.10
CA GLY A 238 -7.76 40.21 35.36
C GLY A 238 -7.01 41.46 35.80
N ALA A 239 -7.68 42.55 36.17
CA ALA A 239 -7.09 43.88 36.40
C ALA A 239 -5.97 43.96 37.47
N ASN A 240 -5.67 42.87 38.19
CA ASN A 240 -4.57 42.74 39.14
C ASN A 240 -3.77 41.43 38.97
N SER A 241 -3.94 40.74 37.84
CA SER A 241 -3.25 39.49 37.50
C SER A 241 -1.95 39.77 36.75
N THR A 242 -0.95 38.92 36.93
CA THR A 242 0.26 38.90 36.09
C THR A 242 0.09 38.05 34.83
N ASP A 243 -1.08 37.45 34.64
CA ASP A 243 -1.38 36.58 33.50
C ASP A 243 -1.65 37.40 32.24
N SER A 244 -0.70 37.36 31.31
CA SER A 244 -0.76 38.06 30.03
C SER A 244 -1.31 37.18 28.89
N GLY A 245 -1.79 35.98 29.17
CA GLY A 245 -2.30 35.06 28.14
C GLY A 245 -3.57 35.58 27.46
N GLY A 246 -3.79 35.16 26.22
CA GLY A 246 -4.99 35.48 25.44
C GLY A 246 -6.25 34.88 26.06
N THR A 247 -7.37 35.53 25.84
CA THR A 247 -8.67 35.19 26.47
C THR A 247 -9.67 34.56 25.51
N VAL A 248 -9.39 34.49 24.21
CA VAL A 248 -10.31 33.92 23.22
C VAL A 248 -9.65 32.74 22.54
N LEU A 249 -10.20 31.54 22.70
CA LEU A 249 -9.69 30.32 22.08
C LEU A 249 -9.82 30.41 20.56
N SER A 250 -8.72 30.15 19.83
CA SER A 250 -8.67 30.25 18.37
C SER A 250 -8.01 29.04 17.69
N GLU A 251 -7.08 28.35 18.35
CA GLU A 251 -6.30 27.27 17.71
C GLU A 251 -6.12 26.05 18.60
N VAL A 252 -5.97 24.89 17.95
CA VAL A 252 -5.45 23.68 18.58
C VAL A 252 -4.43 23.00 17.65
N TRP A 253 -3.28 22.60 18.20
CA TRP A 253 -2.25 21.88 17.45
C TRP A 253 -1.97 20.51 18.09
N TYR A 254 -2.14 19.47 17.29
CA TYR A 254 -1.89 18.08 17.68
C TYR A 254 -0.55 17.62 17.14
N TYR A 255 0.30 17.08 18.02
CA TYR A 255 1.68 16.71 17.67
C TYR A 255 1.82 15.20 17.49
N PHE A 256 2.58 14.80 16.47
CA PHE A 256 2.80 13.41 16.09
C PHE A 256 4.25 13.13 15.71
N HIS A 257 4.65 11.87 15.83
CA HIS A 257 5.72 11.33 14.98
C HIS A 257 5.13 10.36 13.97
N ALA A 258 5.53 10.48 12.70
CA ALA A 258 5.16 9.52 11.67
C ALA A 258 6.09 8.30 11.68
N TYR A 259 5.53 7.14 11.33
CA TYR A 259 6.25 5.93 10.98
C TYR A 259 6.28 5.81 9.46
N GLY A 260 7.47 5.74 8.87
CA GLY A 260 7.62 5.74 7.42
C GLY A 260 7.18 7.08 6.82
N ARG A 261 6.41 7.02 5.73
CA ARG A 261 5.96 8.19 4.98
C ARG A 261 4.77 8.87 5.68
N SER A 262 4.75 10.20 5.67
CA SER A 262 3.65 10.98 6.24
C SER A 262 2.30 10.59 5.62
N GLN A 263 2.28 10.31 4.31
CA GLN A 263 1.12 9.90 3.51
C GLN A 263 0.46 8.60 4.00
N ASP A 264 1.24 7.68 4.59
CA ASP A 264 0.73 6.39 5.04
C ASP A 264 -0.19 6.55 6.27
N GLY A 265 -0.11 7.68 6.98
CA GLY A 265 -0.99 8.03 8.11
C GLY A 265 -0.73 7.23 9.38
N GLN A 266 0.37 6.48 9.43
CA GLN A 266 0.83 5.77 10.62
C GLN A 266 1.58 6.74 11.52
N SER A 267 1.00 7.05 12.67
CA SER A 267 1.55 8.07 13.56
C SER A 267 1.32 7.75 15.03
N VAL A 268 2.21 8.26 15.89
CA VAL A 268 2.08 8.22 17.35
C VAL A 268 1.87 9.63 17.88
N SER A 269 0.84 9.82 18.69
CA SER A 269 0.54 11.07 19.38
C SER A 269 1.61 11.39 20.43
N ILE A 270 2.04 12.65 20.48
CA ILE A 270 2.97 13.15 21.49
C ILE A 270 2.47 14.45 22.11
N ASN A 271 3.02 14.82 23.27
CA ASN A 271 2.70 16.07 23.93
C ASN A 271 3.25 17.26 23.12
N GLN A 272 2.59 18.41 23.26
CA GLN A 272 3.11 19.68 22.77
C GLN A 272 4.55 19.92 23.24
N THR A 273 5.36 20.52 22.38
CA THR A 273 6.74 20.94 22.68
C THR A 273 6.82 22.37 23.24
N GLY A 274 5.78 23.18 23.03
CA GLY A 274 5.68 24.57 23.49
C GLY A 274 4.72 24.79 24.67
N SER A 275 4.48 26.06 24.99
CA SER A 275 3.50 26.49 26.00
C SER A 275 2.34 27.21 25.35
N SER A 276 1.10 26.87 25.73
CA SER A 276 -0.12 27.56 25.31
C SER A 276 -0.02 29.09 25.43
N SER A 277 -0.56 29.82 24.45
CA SER A 277 -0.71 31.28 24.49
C SER A 277 -1.93 31.75 25.30
N CYS A 278 -2.74 30.82 25.82
CA CYS A 278 -3.94 31.10 26.58
C CYS A 278 -3.67 31.53 28.02
N ALA A 279 -4.57 32.33 28.57
CA ALA A 279 -4.61 32.66 29.99
C ALA A 279 -4.80 31.41 30.86
N ARG A 280 -4.07 31.35 31.97
CA ARG A 280 -4.08 30.25 32.96
C ARG A 280 -5.05 30.50 34.10
N ALA A 281 -5.49 31.75 34.30
CA ALA A 281 -6.43 32.09 35.35
C ALA A 281 -7.75 31.29 35.22
N PRO A 282 -8.38 30.88 36.33
CA PRO A 282 -9.64 30.14 36.29
C PRO A 282 -10.74 30.92 35.57
N GLY A 283 -11.41 30.29 34.61
CA GLY A 283 -12.50 30.90 33.84
C GLY A 283 -12.08 32.05 32.93
N ALA A 284 -10.80 32.12 32.53
CA ALA A 284 -10.29 33.20 31.70
C ALA A 284 -10.52 33.03 30.18
N ILE A 285 -10.82 31.81 29.72
CA ILE A 285 -10.91 31.49 28.29
C ILE A 285 -12.37 31.54 27.82
N SER A 286 -12.63 32.35 26.81
CA SER A 286 -13.86 32.36 26.03
C SER A 286 -13.74 31.43 24.84
N TYR A 287 -14.77 30.63 24.61
CA TYR A 287 -14.93 29.79 23.41
C TYR A 287 -16.21 30.25 22.70
N PRO A 288 -16.15 31.26 21.82
CA PRO A 288 -17.34 31.96 21.33
C PRO A 288 -18.14 31.16 20.30
N GLU A 289 -19.44 31.41 20.22
CA GLU A 289 -20.27 30.91 19.12
C GLU A 289 -19.93 31.64 17.82
N ARG A 290 -20.22 31.00 16.68
CA ARG A 290 -20.02 31.65 15.38
C ARG A 290 -21.01 32.78 15.14
N ALA A 291 -20.56 33.77 14.38
CA ALA A 291 -21.36 34.91 14.01
C ALA A 291 -22.56 34.48 13.13
N ASN A 292 -23.65 35.24 13.25
CA ASN A 292 -24.84 34.95 12.47
C ASN A 292 -24.59 35.23 10.99
N GLY A 293 -24.81 34.23 10.14
CA GLY A 293 -24.54 34.31 8.70
C GLY A 293 -23.21 33.68 8.28
N SER A 294 -22.34 33.33 9.23
CA SER A 294 -21.05 32.69 8.96
C SER A 294 -21.11 31.16 8.97
N ILE A 295 -22.30 30.57 9.09
CA ILE A 295 -22.53 29.11 9.10
C ILE A 295 -23.31 28.73 7.84
N ASP A 296 -22.93 27.61 7.23
CA ASP A 296 -23.66 27.01 6.10
C ASP A 296 -25.15 26.80 6.44
N ALA A 297 -26.04 27.31 5.60
CA ALA A 297 -27.49 27.26 5.79
C ALA A 297 -28.03 25.82 5.80
N MET A 298 -27.34 24.87 5.14
CA MET A 298 -27.70 23.45 5.16
C MET A 298 -27.52 22.84 6.56
N ASP A 299 -26.45 23.23 7.27
CA ASP A 299 -26.18 22.78 8.65
C ASP A 299 -27.21 23.36 9.65
N LYS A 300 -27.71 24.58 9.40
CA LYS A 300 -28.83 25.17 10.17
C LYS A 300 -30.16 24.43 9.95
N LEU A 301 -30.35 23.82 8.77
CA LEU A 301 -31.59 23.09 8.42
C LEU A 301 -31.64 21.70 9.07
N LEU A 302 -30.47 21.05 9.22
CA LEU A 302 -30.31 19.82 10.00
C LEU A 302 -30.64 20.00 11.50
N GLN A 303 -30.47 21.22 12.03
CA GLN A 303 -30.83 21.59 13.40
C GLN A 303 -32.36 21.64 13.62
N TYR A 304 -33.14 22.04 12.61
CA TYR A 304 -34.61 22.14 12.69
C TYR A 304 -35.31 20.79 12.58
N LEU A 305 -34.65 19.76 12.03
CA LEU A 305 -35.22 18.43 11.79
C LEU A 305 -35.03 17.43 12.95
N GLY A 306 -34.46 17.86 14.09
CA GLY A 306 -34.60 17.14 15.36
C GLY A 306 -33.92 15.76 15.44
N MET A 307 -32.59 15.71 15.28
CA MET A 307 -31.78 14.59 15.77
C MET A 307 -30.92 15.06 16.94
N MET A 308 -31.42 14.86 18.17
CA MET A 308 -30.59 14.87 19.37
C MET A 308 -29.61 13.70 19.31
N TRP A 309 -28.40 13.94 18.83
CA TRP A 309 -27.25 13.08 19.12
C TRP A 309 -26.51 13.67 20.31
N SER A 310 -26.86 13.22 21.51
CA SER A 310 -25.96 13.26 22.66
C SER A 310 -25.32 11.87 22.76
N PRO A 311 -24.02 11.69 22.47
CA PRO A 311 -23.38 10.43 22.73
C PRO A 311 -23.14 10.31 24.24
N SER A 312 -23.62 9.21 24.82
CA SER A 312 -23.25 8.86 26.20
C SER A 312 -21.74 8.60 26.31
N PRO A 313 -21.11 8.80 27.49
CA PRO A 313 -19.66 8.63 27.71
C PRO A 313 -19.11 7.22 27.41
N ALA A 314 -19.98 6.24 27.17
CA ALA A 314 -19.59 4.86 26.89
C ALA A 314 -19.18 4.59 25.42
N GLN A 315 -19.34 5.55 24.51
CA GLN A 315 -18.99 5.39 23.09
C GLN A 315 -17.62 6.00 22.70
N SER A 316 -17.09 6.99 23.44
CA SER A 316 -15.73 7.51 23.20
C SER A 316 -14.64 6.47 23.49
N ALA A 317 -14.83 5.62 24.50
CA ALA A 317 -13.89 4.56 24.86
C ALA A 317 -13.89 3.33 23.91
N ARG A 318 -14.72 3.35 22.85
CA ARG A 318 -14.83 2.26 21.86
C ARG A 318 -14.28 2.63 20.48
N LEU A 319 -14.10 3.91 20.18
CA LEU A 319 -13.40 4.39 18.98
C LEU A 319 -11.87 4.41 19.15
N GLY A 320 -11.36 4.59 20.37
CA GLY A 320 -9.92 4.48 20.68
C GLY A 320 -9.35 3.05 20.71
N ARG A 321 -10.18 2.02 20.49
CA ARG A 321 -9.74 0.61 20.45
C ARG A 321 -9.77 -0.03 19.06
N TYR A 322 -10.20 0.71 18.04
CA TYR A 322 -10.27 0.21 16.66
C TYR A 322 -9.02 0.52 15.80
N PHE A 323 -8.06 1.28 16.34
CA PHE A 323 -6.75 1.52 15.70
C PHE A 323 -5.60 0.81 16.43
N ARG A 324 -5.80 -0.47 16.73
CA ARG A 324 -4.70 -1.39 17.05
C ARG A 324 -4.92 -2.70 16.30
N GLY A 325 -4.99 -2.59 14.98
CA GLY A 325 -5.04 -3.70 14.04
C GLY A 325 -4.35 -3.24 12.76
N GLU A 326 -3.22 -3.85 12.46
CA GLU A 326 -2.42 -3.63 11.26
C GLU A 326 -3.28 -3.86 10.01
N ALA A 327 -3.48 -2.82 9.21
CA ALA A 327 -4.03 -2.95 7.87
C ALA A 327 -2.91 -2.62 6.87
N HIS A 328 -2.32 -3.68 6.30
CA HIS A 328 -1.49 -3.60 5.11
C HIS A 328 -2.36 -3.19 3.92
N VAL A 329 -2.09 -2.03 3.33
CA VAL A 329 -2.64 -1.63 2.03
C VAL A 329 -1.82 -2.31 0.95
N SER A 330 -2.43 -3.28 0.26
CA SER A 330 -1.94 -3.81 -1.02
C SER A 330 -2.53 -2.97 -2.15
N ILE A 331 -1.67 -2.33 -2.94
CA ILE A 331 -2.02 -1.64 -4.17
C ILE A 331 -2.07 -2.69 -5.29
N PHE A 332 -3.26 -2.98 -5.84
CA PHE A 332 -3.41 -3.67 -7.12
C PHE A 332 -3.93 -2.70 -8.19
N LYS A 333 -3.12 -2.61 -9.24
CA LYS A 333 -3.39 -1.96 -10.53
C LYS A 333 -4.66 -2.52 -11.17
N LEU A 334 -5.52 -1.65 -11.69
CA LEU A 334 -6.52 -2.01 -12.69
C LEU A 334 -5.88 -2.10 -14.10
N PRO A 335 -6.40 -2.97 -14.99
CA PRO A 335 -5.81 -3.29 -16.29
C PRO A 335 -6.38 -2.42 -17.42
N TYR A 336 -5.51 -1.89 -18.28
CA TYR A 336 -5.87 -1.46 -19.64
C TYR A 336 -5.33 -2.47 -20.67
N HIS A 337 -6.22 -3.28 -21.23
CA HIS A 337 -6.01 -3.99 -22.49
C HIS A 337 -7.00 -3.44 -23.52
N ILE A 338 -6.51 -2.63 -24.46
CA ILE A 338 -7.16 -2.44 -25.76
C ILE A 338 -6.27 -3.15 -26.78
N GLY A 339 -6.76 -4.27 -27.29
CA GLY A 339 -6.12 -5.00 -28.38
C GLY A 339 -6.25 -4.22 -29.68
N ILE A 340 -5.12 -4.00 -30.36
CA ILE A 340 -5.08 -3.61 -31.77
C ILE A 340 -4.30 -4.71 -32.48
N ASP A 341 -5.02 -5.66 -33.07
CA ASP A 341 -4.48 -6.54 -34.10
C ASP A 341 -5.60 -6.88 -35.08
N SER A 342 -5.68 -6.10 -36.16
CA SER A 342 -6.17 -6.51 -37.48
C SER A 342 -6.11 -5.32 -38.42
N LEU A 343 -5.11 -5.31 -39.30
CA LEU A 343 -5.24 -4.93 -40.72
C LEU A 343 -3.89 -5.12 -41.43
N LYS A 344 -3.70 -6.30 -42.03
CA LYS A 344 -2.77 -6.49 -43.15
C LYS A 344 -3.44 -5.94 -44.41
N HIS A 345 -2.80 -4.98 -45.08
CA HIS A 345 -2.41 -5.07 -46.50
C HIS A 345 -2.09 -3.70 -47.13
N LEU A 346 -1.11 -3.74 -48.03
CA LEU A 346 -0.76 -2.77 -49.09
C LEU A 346 0.04 -1.54 -48.65
N TYR A 347 1.35 -1.58 -48.86
CA TYR A 347 2.06 -0.64 -49.75
C TYR A 347 3.54 -1.05 -49.91
N THR A 348 3.91 -1.48 -51.12
CA THR A 348 5.30 -1.58 -51.60
C THR A 348 5.71 -0.27 -52.26
N PRO A 349 6.95 0.22 -52.08
CA PRO A 349 7.75 0.67 -53.23
C PRO A 349 9.26 0.30 -53.05
N PRO A 350 10.18 0.61 -54.00
CA PRO A 350 10.76 -0.43 -54.84
C PRO A 350 12.26 -0.66 -54.58
N ALA A 351 12.70 -1.85 -54.99
CA ALA A 351 14.11 -2.20 -55.11
C ALA A 351 14.82 -1.32 -56.15
N SER A 352 15.98 -0.77 -55.78
CA SER A 352 17.01 -0.34 -56.74
C SER A 352 18.31 -1.09 -56.45
N ARG A 353 18.77 -1.79 -57.49
CA ARG A 353 20.04 -2.52 -57.56
C ARG A 353 21.21 -1.53 -57.56
N ALA A 354 22.19 -1.74 -56.69
CA ALA A 354 23.55 -1.23 -56.91
C ALA A 354 24.62 -2.28 -56.53
N ARG A 355 25.14 -2.90 -57.59
CA ARG A 355 26.43 -3.57 -57.81
C ARG A 355 27.35 -3.89 -56.62
N ARG A 356 27.72 -5.18 -56.58
CA ARG A 356 28.96 -5.75 -56.00
C ARG A 356 30.18 -4.87 -56.27
N ARG A 357 30.97 -4.61 -55.21
CA ARG A 357 32.42 -4.57 -55.27
C ARG A 357 32.97 -5.47 -54.17
N TYR A 358 33.59 -6.57 -54.57
CA TYR A 358 34.54 -7.30 -53.75
C TYR A 358 35.69 -6.36 -53.42
N SER A 359 35.95 -6.14 -52.14
CA SER A 359 37.23 -5.63 -51.65
C SER A 359 37.59 -6.44 -50.42
N THR A 360 38.47 -7.41 -50.64
CA THR A 360 39.24 -8.09 -49.61
C THR A 360 40.09 -7.06 -48.89
N LYS A 361 39.64 -6.59 -47.72
CA LYS A 361 40.50 -6.00 -46.71
C LYS A 361 40.10 -6.55 -45.35
N ARG A 362 41.00 -7.34 -44.77
CA ARG A 362 41.08 -7.60 -43.33
C ARG A 362 40.93 -6.26 -42.61
N SER A 363 39.78 -6.02 -42.00
CA SER A 363 39.58 -4.93 -41.07
C SER A 363 39.81 -5.52 -39.68
N LEU A 364 40.90 -5.07 -39.05
CA LEU A 364 41.10 -5.13 -37.62
C LEU A 364 39.94 -4.35 -36.98
N ALA A 365 38.90 -5.07 -36.54
CA ALA A 365 37.86 -4.49 -35.71
C ALA A 365 38.38 -4.37 -34.28
N SER A 366 38.19 -3.19 -33.68
CA SER A 366 38.57 -2.88 -32.31
C SER A 366 37.84 -3.81 -31.33
N VAL A 367 38.59 -4.38 -30.37
CA VAL A 367 38.08 -5.23 -29.26
C VAL A 367 37.18 -4.44 -28.28
N THR A 368 36.93 -3.15 -28.55
CA THR A 368 36.15 -2.23 -27.70
C THR A 368 34.75 -1.89 -28.22
N ALA A 369 34.23 -2.58 -29.25
CA ALA A 369 32.85 -2.38 -29.67
C ALA A 369 31.87 -2.95 -28.62
N ILE A 370 30.91 -2.14 -28.18
CA ILE A 370 29.91 -2.46 -27.13
C ILE A 370 28.99 -3.66 -27.52
N ASN A 371 29.02 -4.09 -28.78
CA ASN A 371 28.40 -5.33 -29.26
C ASN A 371 29.28 -5.99 -30.34
N ALA A 372 30.52 -6.37 -30.00
CA ALA A 372 31.28 -7.26 -30.87
C ALA A 372 30.61 -8.65 -30.89
N PRO A 373 30.33 -9.27 -32.06
CA PRO A 373 29.75 -10.61 -32.09
C PRO A 373 30.77 -11.60 -31.53
N THR A 374 30.55 -12.05 -30.29
CA THR A 374 31.35 -13.09 -29.65
C THR A 374 30.95 -14.44 -30.26
N THR A 375 31.93 -15.18 -30.77
CA THR A 375 31.68 -16.49 -31.38
C THR A 375 31.69 -17.55 -30.30
N VAL A 376 30.57 -17.73 -29.61
CA VAL A 376 30.39 -18.82 -28.64
C VAL A 376 30.65 -20.17 -29.33
N PRO A 377 31.56 -21.02 -28.80
CA PRO A 377 31.83 -22.34 -29.34
C PRO A 377 30.54 -23.17 -29.51
N PRO A 378 30.40 -23.97 -30.58
CA PRO A 378 29.19 -24.75 -30.83
C PRO A 378 28.78 -25.66 -29.67
N ALA A 379 29.75 -26.16 -28.91
CA ALA A 379 29.53 -27.02 -27.74
C ALA A 379 28.81 -26.29 -26.58
N TYR A 380 28.99 -24.97 -26.43
CA TYR A 380 28.45 -24.19 -25.31
C TYR A 380 27.23 -23.35 -25.67
N ARG A 381 26.84 -23.34 -26.95
CA ARG A 381 25.79 -22.45 -27.46
C ARG A 381 24.44 -22.64 -26.76
N ASP A 382 24.00 -23.88 -26.56
CA ASP A 382 22.72 -24.19 -25.88
C ASP A 382 22.76 -23.76 -24.41
N LEU A 383 23.84 -24.08 -23.70
CA LEU A 383 24.04 -23.68 -22.30
C LEU A 383 24.10 -22.15 -22.15
N HIS A 384 24.85 -21.46 -23.01
CA HIS A 384 24.96 -20.01 -23.01
C HIS A 384 23.60 -19.33 -23.26
N GLN A 385 22.81 -19.82 -24.23
CA GLN A 385 21.47 -19.30 -24.50
C GLN A 385 20.52 -19.48 -23.31
N ARG A 386 20.58 -20.63 -22.63
CA ARG A 386 19.75 -20.90 -21.45
C ARG A 386 20.15 -20.05 -20.23
N LEU A 387 21.44 -19.77 -20.06
CA LEU A 387 21.90 -18.85 -19.01
C LEU A 387 21.44 -17.40 -19.27
N LEU A 388 21.37 -16.97 -20.53
CA LEU A 388 20.78 -15.67 -20.88
C LEU A 388 19.26 -15.65 -20.66
N ALA A 389 18.54 -16.73 -20.97
CA ALA A 389 17.12 -16.82 -20.65
C ALA A 389 16.88 -16.79 -19.13
N LEU A 390 17.72 -17.46 -18.34
CA LEU A 390 17.69 -17.42 -16.88
C LEU A 390 17.86 -16.00 -16.32
N GLN A 391 18.64 -15.14 -17.00
CA GLN A 391 18.80 -13.74 -16.63
C GLN A 391 17.48 -12.97 -16.71
N GLU A 392 16.66 -13.25 -17.72
CA GLU A 392 15.37 -12.57 -17.91
C GLU A 392 14.28 -13.18 -17.01
N GLU A 393 14.20 -14.51 -16.95
CA GLU A 393 13.13 -15.24 -16.26
C GLU A 393 13.29 -15.33 -14.73
N ALA A 394 14.52 -15.23 -14.20
CA ALA A 394 14.82 -15.39 -12.77
C ALA A 394 15.74 -14.28 -12.22
N SER A 395 15.63 -13.06 -12.74
CA SER A 395 16.48 -11.91 -12.37
C SER A 395 16.52 -11.61 -10.86
N THR A 396 15.42 -11.84 -10.15
CA THR A 396 15.29 -11.60 -8.71
C THR A 396 15.91 -12.71 -7.85
N SER A 397 16.02 -13.93 -8.38
CA SER A 397 16.48 -15.10 -7.63
C SER A 397 17.95 -15.45 -7.89
N VAL A 398 18.60 -14.80 -8.87
CA VAL A 398 19.97 -15.12 -9.32
C VAL A 398 20.89 -13.91 -9.15
N ASN A 399 22.14 -14.13 -8.72
CA ASN A 399 23.16 -13.08 -8.75
C ASN A 399 23.60 -12.80 -10.20
N LEU A 400 23.11 -11.68 -10.75
CA LEU A 400 23.37 -11.27 -12.12
C LEU A 400 24.87 -11.13 -12.45
N SER A 401 25.69 -10.64 -11.51
CA SER A 401 27.13 -10.48 -11.73
C SER A 401 27.82 -11.83 -11.91
N ARG A 402 27.45 -12.84 -11.13
CA ARG A 402 27.99 -14.20 -11.25
C ARG A 402 27.48 -14.91 -12.50
N LEU A 403 26.21 -14.67 -12.87
CA LEU A 403 25.62 -15.23 -14.10
C LEU A 403 26.32 -14.70 -15.35
N GLN A 404 26.59 -13.38 -15.39
CA GLN A 404 27.34 -12.76 -16.48
C GLN A 404 28.79 -13.25 -16.55
N LEU A 405 29.44 -13.48 -15.40
CA LEU A 405 30.76 -14.11 -15.37
C LEU A 405 30.70 -15.51 -15.97
N ALA A 406 29.73 -16.32 -15.56
CA ALA A 406 29.56 -17.67 -16.08
C ALA A 406 29.28 -17.69 -17.59
N ALA A 407 28.42 -16.81 -18.09
CA ALA A 407 28.14 -16.68 -19.52
C ALA A 407 29.39 -16.28 -20.31
N ARG A 408 30.14 -15.27 -19.86
CA ARG A 408 31.41 -14.86 -20.50
C ARG A 408 32.45 -15.97 -20.52
N SER A 409 32.52 -16.78 -19.48
CA SER A 409 33.45 -17.91 -19.41
C SER A 409 33.10 -19.05 -20.38
N LEU A 410 31.92 -19.02 -21.01
CA LEU A 410 31.53 -19.95 -22.07
C LEU A 410 31.78 -19.40 -23.48
N GLU A 411 32.24 -18.15 -23.63
CA GLU A 411 32.55 -17.55 -24.93
C GLU A 411 33.90 -18.04 -25.51
N SER A 412 34.72 -18.73 -24.71
CA SER A 412 36.03 -19.29 -25.07
C SER A 412 36.13 -20.75 -24.63
N GLU A 413 36.84 -21.58 -25.40
CA GLU A 413 37.17 -22.96 -24.99
C GLU A 413 38.17 -22.98 -23.82
N GLU A 414 39.06 -22.00 -23.75
CA GLU A 414 40.01 -21.81 -22.67
C GLU A 414 39.71 -20.47 -21.96
N PRO A 415 38.80 -20.47 -20.97
CA PRO A 415 38.40 -19.24 -20.27
C PRO A 415 39.48 -18.73 -19.32
N VAL A 416 39.53 -17.42 -19.15
CA VAL A 416 40.41 -16.78 -18.17
C VAL A 416 39.80 -16.90 -16.77
N VAL A 417 40.48 -17.58 -15.86
CA VAL A 417 40.00 -17.81 -14.50
C VAL A 417 40.40 -16.63 -13.61
N ARG A 418 39.40 -15.89 -13.15
CA ARG A 418 39.57 -14.83 -12.13
C ARG A 418 39.59 -15.39 -10.72
N VAL A 419 40.64 -15.07 -9.97
CA VAL A 419 40.81 -15.45 -8.57
C VAL A 419 40.98 -14.19 -7.72
N ALA A 420 40.18 -14.02 -6.67
CA ALA A 420 40.37 -12.93 -5.71
C ALA A 420 41.31 -13.36 -4.57
N LEU A 421 42.28 -12.52 -4.23
CA LEU A 421 43.02 -12.54 -2.97
C LEU A 421 42.42 -11.46 -2.06
N LEU A 422 41.68 -11.90 -1.05
CA LEU A 422 40.93 -11.06 -0.13
C LEU A 422 41.69 -10.94 1.18
N GLY A 423 42.40 -9.84 1.37
CA GLY A 423 43.14 -9.55 2.59
C GLY A 423 42.23 -9.28 3.78
N LEU A 424 42.28 -10.11 4.82
CA LEU A 424 41.49 -10.00 6.04
C LEU A 424 42.26 -9.28 7.16
N GLY A 425 41.61 -8.29 7.78
CA GLY A 425 42.14 -7.53 8.91
C GLY A 425 43.06 -6.37 8.53
N GLY A 426 43.56 -5.66 9.55
CA GLY A 426 44.32 -4.40 9.37
C GLY A 426 45.57 -4.51 8.48
N ASN A 427 46.23 -5.68 8.51
CA ASN A 427 47.41 -5.95 7.67
C ASN A 427 47.09 -6.88 6.47
N GLY A 428 45.83 -7.31 6.32
CA GLY A 428 45.43 -8.32 5.34
C GLY A 428 45.75 -7.93 3.89
N ALA A 429 45.59 -6.65 3.54
CA ALA A 429 45.93 -6.16 2.20
C ALA A 429 47.43 -6.31 1.88
N GLN A 430 48.30 -6.10 2.87
CA GLN A 430 49.74 -6.29 2.71
C GLN A 430 50.06 -7.78 2.60
N ALA A 431 49.42 -8.62 3.41
CA ALA A 431 49.57 -10.07 3.37
C ALA A 431 49.17 -10.67 2.01
N ALA A 432 48.04 -10.23 1.46
CA ALA A 432 47.56 -10.66 0.14
C ALA A 432 48.55 -10.29 -0.98
N ARG A 433 49.20 -9.11 -0.88
CA ARG A 433 50.22 -8.66 -1.83
C ARG A 433 51.55 -9.41 -1.69
N LYS A 434 52.01 -9.67 -0.45
CA LYS A 434 53.18 -10.53 -0.19
C LYS A 434 52.97 -11.93 -0.76
N LEU A 435 51.79 -12.50 -0.54
CA LEU A 435 51.42 -13.80 -1.08
C LEU A 435 51.39 -13.78 -2.62
N ALA A 436 50.79 -12.75 -3.22
CA ALA A 436 50.78 -12.58 -4.67
C ALA A 436 52.20 -12.48 -5.25
N ARG A 437 53.11 -11.74 -4.59
CA ARG A 437 54.52 -11.67 -4.96
C ARG A 437 55.15 -13.06 -4.96
N ALA A 438 55.07 -13.77 -3.84
CA ALA A 438 55.68 -15.09 -3.69
C ALA A 438 55.13 -16.10 -4.73
N LEU A 439 53.84 -16.05 -5.05
CA LEU A 439 53.23 -16.95 -6.04
C LEU A 439 53.62 -16.66 -7.50
N LEU A 440 53.87 -15.39 -7.83
CA LEU A 440 54.04 -14.94 -9.22
C LEU A 440 55.50 -14.73 -9.63
N SER A 441 56.39 -14.54 -8.66
CA SER A 441 57.83 -14.36 -8.88
C SER A 441 58.46 -15.60 -9.52
N ASP A 442 59.32 -15.38 -10.51
CA ASP A 442 60.18 -16.42 -11.06
C ASP A 442 61.46 -16.50 -10.22
N ALA A 443 61.76 -17.70 -9.71
CA ALA A 443 62.95 -17.96 -8.92
C ALA A 443 64.23 -17.86 -9.77
N LEU A 444 64.15 -18.11 -11.09
CA LEU A 444 65.30 -18.08 -12.00
C LEU A 444 65.65 -16.68 -12.50
N SER A 445 64.75 -15.70 -12.31
CA SER A 445 65.01 -14.30 -12.67
C SER A 445 65.47 -13.51 -11.46
N GLU A 446 66.23 -12.44 -11.71
CA GLU A 446 66.48 -11.40 -10.71
C GLU A 446 65.16 -10.72 -10.28
N GLU A 447 65.20 -9.99 -9.16
CA GLU A 447 64.06 -9.24 -8.66
C GLU A 447 63.63 -8.16 -9.67
N GLN A 448 62.38 -8.22 -10.12
CA GLN A 448 61.84 -7.34 -11.14
C GLN A 448 61.13 -6.12 -10.52
N ALA A 449 61.07 -5.00 -11.24
CA ALA A 449 60.48 -3.75 -10.75
C ALA A 449 59.02 -3.90 -10.25
N TRP A 450 58.21 -4.73 -10.92
CA TRP A 450 56.82 -4.96 -10.55
C TRP A 450 56.67 -5.61 -9.16
N GLU A 451 57.67 -6.35 -8.67
CA GLU A 451 57.64 -6.96 -7.34
C GLU A 451 57.66 -5.90 -6.24
N GLN A 452 58.44 -4.83 -6.45
CA GLN A 452 58.52 -3.71 -5.52
C GLN A 452 57.27 -2.82 -5.62
N ASP A 453 56.78 -2.57 -6.83
CA ASP A 453 55.55 -1.80 -7.08
C ASP A 453 54.32 -2.47 -6.42
N LEU A 454 54.25 -3.80 -6.46
CA LEU A 454 53.19 -4.59 -5.83
C LEU A 454 53.18 -4.41 -4.30
N LEU A 455 54.34 -4.28 -3.67
CA LEU A 455 54.44 -4.07 -2.22
C LEU A 455 54.23 -2.60 -1.82
N GLN A 456 54.71 -1.64 -2.62
CA GLN A 456 54.61 -0.21 -2.33
C GLN A 456 53.20 0.35 -2.51
N SER A 457 52.45 -0.11 -3.52
CA SER A 457 51.03 0.20 -3.72
C SER A 457 50.12 -0.23 -2.55
N GLY A 458 50.70 -0.99 -1.61
CA GLY A 458 50.42 -1.12 -0.17
C GLY A 458 49.45 -0.13 0.46
N HIS A 459 49.85 1.14 0.49
CA HIS A 459 49.39 2.10 1.50
C HIS A 459 48.05 2.77 1.20
N ASP A 460 47.58 2.70 -0.05
CA ASP A 460 46.40 3.46 -0.50
C ASP A 460 45.07 2.68 -0.37
N GLY A 461 45.10 1.42 0.07
CA GLY A 461 43.90 0.56 0.18
C GLY A 461 43.21 0.21 -1.15
N ARG A 462 43.79 0.60 -2.29
CA ARG A 462 43.22 0.39 -3.63
C ARG A 462 43.29 -1.07 -4.07
N SER A 463 42.26 -1.51 -4.79
CA SER A 463 42.23 -2.85 -5.40
C SER A 463 43.11 -2.91 -6.65
N LEU A 464 43.82 -4.03 -6.83
CA LEU A 464 44.81 -4.24 -7.89
C LEU A 464 44.48 -5.50 -8.69
N LEU A 465 44.50 -5.41 -10.02
CA LEU A 465 44.28 -6.55 -10.90
C LEU A 465 45.61 -6.97 -11.55
N LEU A 466 46.03 -8.20 -11.30
CA LEU A 466 47.26 -8.79 -11.83
C LEU A 466 46.94 -9.61 -13.07
N ARG A 467 47.57 -9.28 -14.19
CA ARG A 467 47.40 -9.94 -15.49
C ARG A 467 48.73 -10.32 -16.07
N HIS A 468 48.75 -11.34 -16.93
CA HIS A 468 49.93 -11.60 -17.75
C HIS A 468 50.12 -10.47 -18.78
N GLY A 469 51.35 -10.00 -18.98
CA GLY A 469 51.73 -9.07 -20.04
C GLY A 469 53.20 -8.70 -19.97
N ASP A 470 53.77 -8.26 -21.09
CA ASP A 470 55.16 -7.82 -21.16
C ASP A 470 55.26 -6.34 -20.73
N SER A 471 56.39 -5.94 -20.16
CA SER A 471 56.58 -4.58 -19.61
C SER A 471 56.51 -3.43 -20.63
N GLU A 472 56.45 -3.76 -21.93
CA GLU A 472 56.33 -2.79 -23.04
C GLU A 472 54.91 -2.69 -23.64
N ASP A 473 53.95 -3.49 -23.16
CA ASP A 473 52.58 -3.43 -23.66
C ASP A 473 51.90 -2.12 -23.21
N VAL A 474 51.29 -1.40 -24.17
CA VAL A 474 50.60 -0.12 -23.92
C VAL A 474 49.47 -0.32 -22.92
N VAL A 475 49.66 0.20 -21.70
CA VAL A 475 48.70 0.10 -20.60
C VAL A 475 47.44 0.92 -20.94
N GLN A 476 46.38 0.27 -21.42
CA GLN A 476 45.04 0.86 -21.38
C GLN A 476 44.56 0.82 -19.92
N GLN A 477 44.86 1.87 -19.17
CA GLN A 477 44.35 2.02 -17.80
C GLN A 477 42.83 2.14 -17.85
N SER A 478 42.13 1.13 -17.33
CA SER A 478 40.72 1.27 -17.05
C SER A 478 40.56 2.24 -15.88
N PRO A 479 39.66 3.23 -15.95
CA PRO A 479 39.40 4.16 -14.83
C PRO A 479 38.84 3.45 -13.59
N LEU A 480 38.46 2.16 -13.71
CA LEU A 480 37.76 1.39 -12.67
C LEU A 480 38.71 0.55 -11.79
N VAL A 481 39.81 0.03 -12.33
CA VAL A 481 40.73 -0.89 -11.62
C VAL A 481 42.17 -0.69 -12.08
N GLN A 482 43.09 -0.50 -11.13
CA GLN A 482 44.51 -0.45 -11.43
C GLN A 482 44.97 -1.85 -11.88
N THR A 483 45.49 -1.95 -13.10
CA THR A 483 45.94 -3.22 -13.67
C THR A 483 47.46 -3.23 -13.74
N LEU A 484 48.08 -4.30 -13.22
CA LEU A 484 49.52 -4.55 -13.28
C LEU A 484 49.76 -5.76 -14.19
N HIS A 485 50.53 -5.55 -15.25
CA HIS A 485 50.95 -6.62 -16.15
C HIS A 485 52.26 -7.22 -15.64
N ILE A 486 52.27 -8.53 -15.45
CA ILE A 486 53.38 -9.28 -14.87
C ILE A 486 53.80 -10.36 -15.87
N PRO A 487 55.10 -10.46 -16.24
CA PRO A 487 55.62 -11.52 -17.11
C PRO A 487 55.78 -12.84 -16.33
N SER A 488 54.73 -13.30 -15.64
CA SER A 488 54.75 -14.51 -14.82
C SER A 488 54.39 -15.74 -15.67
N PRO A 489 55.27 -16.78 -15.72
CA PRO A 489 54.95 -18.04 -16.38
C PRO A 489 53.70 -18.70 -15.81
N PHE A 490 53.41 -18.50 -14.52
CA PHE A 490 52.25 -19.05 -13.84
C PHE A 490 50.94 -18.50 -14.41
N LEU A 491 50.80 -17.16 -14.51
CA LEU A 491 49.62 -16.51 -15.08
C LEU A 491 49.41 -16.90 -16.55
N LYS A 492 50.51 -17.01 -17.32
CA LYS A 492 50.48 -17.40 -18.73
C LYS A 492 50.00 -18.85 -18.91
N ARG A 493 50.58 -19.78 -18.15
CA ARG A 493 50.34 -21.22 -18.29
C ARG A 493 48.93 -21.60 -17.86
N HIS A 494 48.43 -21.00 -16.78
CA HIS A 494 47.14 -21.34 -16.19
C HIS A 494 46.01 -20.37 -16.59
N LYS A 495 46.30 -19.33 -17.39
CA LYS A 495 45.34 -18.29 -17.82
C LYS A 495 44.54 -17.72 -16.66
N VAL A 496 45.24 -17.37 -15.59
CA VAL A 496 44.64 -16.83 -14.37
C VAL A 496 44.81 -15.30 -14.34
N GLU A 497 43.79 -14.60 -13.86
CA GLU A 497 43.89 -13.19 -13.45
C GLU A 497 43.65 -13.11 -11.93
N ILE A 498 44.49 -12.36 -11.23
CA ILE A 498 44.41 -12.26 -9.77
C ILE A 498 43.95 -10.86 -9.36
N LEU A 499 42.80 -10.77 -8.71
CA LEU A 499 42.33 -9.54 -8.09
C LEU A 499 42.81 -9.49 -6.64
N VAL A 500 43.62 -8.52 -6.28
CA VAL A 500 44.02 -8.28 -4.89
C VAL A 500 43.18 -7.15 -4.31
N THR A 501 42.45 -7.44 -3.25
CA THR A 501 41.61 -6.46 -2.54
C THR A 501 41.53 -6.79 -1.05
N SER A 502 40.94 -5.90 -0.26
CA SER A 502 40.75 -6.10 1.18
C SER A 502 39.31 -6.54 1.47
N LEU A 503 39.14 -7.38 2.49
CA LEU A 503 37.85 -7.80 3.01
C LEU A 503 37.69 -7.22 4.41
N ASN A 504 36.83 -6.22 4.54
CA ASN A 504 36.45 -5.69 5.84
C ASN A 504 35.35 -6.57 6.44
N THR A 505 35.54 -7.07 7.65
CA THR A 505 34.59 -7.95 8.36
C THR A 505 34.11 -7.34 9.68
N THR A 506 34.57 -6.13 10.02
CA THR A 506 34.22 -5.45 11.27
C THR A 506 32.71 -5.09 11.28
N GLY A 507 31.94 -5.68 12.19
CA GLY A 507 30.49 -5.49 12.32
C GLY A 507 29.62 -6.31 11.36
N ILE A 508 30.22 -7.04 10.41
CA ILE A 508 29.51 -7.68 9.29
C ILE A 508 29.18 -9.16 9.59
N ALA A 509 30.02 -9.84 10.37
CA ALA A 509 29.86 -11.27 10.67
C ALA A 509 28.70 -11.61 11.64
N ASP A 510 28.23 -10.64 12.44
CA ASP A 510 27.16 -10.86 13.42
C ASP A 510 25.74 -10.64 12.87
N HIS A 511 25.63 -10.03 11.67
CA HIS A 511 24.34 -9.57 11.13
C HIS A 511 24.00 -10.10 9.71
N MET A 512 24.95 -10.72 9.00
CA MET A 512 24.72 -11.29 7.67
C MET A 512 24.47 -12.80 7.71
N SER A 513 23.57 -13.29 6.84
CA SER A 513 23.41 -14.73 6.64
C SER A 513 24.65 -15.33 5.96
N ALA A 514 24.89 -16.63 6.17
CA ALA A 514 26.03 -17.32 5.56
C ALA A 514 26.02 -17.26 4.02
N ALA A 515 24.84 -17.23 3.39
CA ALA A 515 24.68 -17.12 1.95
C ALA A 515 25.04 -15.72 1.41
N GLU A 516 24.68 -14.66 2.12
CA GLU A 516 25.02 -13.28 1.70
C GLU A 516 26.52 -13.02 1.84
N LEU A 517 27.16 -13.55 2.87
CA LEU A 517 28.60 -13.43 3.05
C LEU A 517 29.37 -14.18 1.95
N GLU A 518 28.89 -15.36 1.54
CA GLU A 518 29.45 -16.10 0.41
C GLU A 518 29.39 -15.28 -0.88
N GLU A 519 28.24 -14.68 -1.18
CA GLU A 519 28.06 -13.83 -2.35
C GLU A 519 28.97 -12.59 -2.30
N ALA A 520 29.16 -12.00 -1.12
CA ALA A 520 30.07 -10.87 -0.93
C ALA A 520 31.54 -11.24 -1.16
N ILE A 521 31.96 -12.46 -0.76
CA ILE A 521 33.31 -12.98 -1.00
C ILE A 521 33.55 -13.26 -2.49
N LEU A 522 32.56 -13.80 -3.21
CA LEU A 522 32.69 -14.14 -4.64
C LEU A 522 32.43 -12.96 -5.58
N VAL A 523 31.83 -11.88 -5.09
CA VAL A 523 31.58 -10.64 -5.83
C VAL A 523 32.09 -9.44 -5.02
N PRO A 524 33.42 -9.30 -4.86
CA PRO A 524 34.00 -8.17 -4.14
C PRO A 524 33.61 -6.83 -4.76
N SER A 525 33.36 -5.84 -3.90
CA SER A 525 33.08 -4.46 -4.29
C SER A 525 34.37 -3.65 -4.37
N LEU A 526 34.69 -3.13 -5.55
CA LEU A 526 35.86 -2.29 -5.80
C LEU A 526 35.47 -0.81 -5.65
N THR A 527 36.30 -0.03 -4.94
CA THR A 527 36.11 1.41 -4.78
C THR A 527 36.73 2.18 -5.96
N THR A 528 35.95 2.99 -6.66
CA THR A 528 36.43 3.87 -7.74
C THR A 528 36.55 5.31 -7.24
N PRO A 529 37.75 5.93 -7.31
CA PRO A 529 37.92 7.34 -6.95
C PRO A 529 37.34 8.25 -8.05
N ASN A 530 36.30 9.03 -7.73
CA ASN A 530 35.85 10.12 -8.60
C ASN A 530 36.61 11.41 -8.26
N SER A 531 37.41 11.91 -9.21
CA SER A 531 38.42 12.96 -9.05
C SER A 531 37.90 14.40 -8.81
N ALA A 532 36.70 14.61 -8.24
CA ALA A 532 36.18 15.99 -8.07
C ALA A 532 35.26 16.27 -6.86
N GLY A 533 35.00 15.33 -5.93
CA GLY A 533 34.05 15.63 -4.84
C GLY A 533 33.95 14.67 -3.66
N GLY A 534 34.96 13.84 -3.38
CA GLY A 534 34.98 12.97 -2.19
C GLY A 534 33.94 11.82 -2.17
N ARG A 535 33.07 11.69 -3.19
CA ARG A 535 32.16 10.55 -3.35
C ARG A 535 32.92 9.34 -3.93
N VAL A 536 32.90 8.21 -3.22
CA VAL A 536 33.48 6.94 -3.67
C VAL A 536 32.40 6.10 -4.34
N GLY A 537 32.62 5.72 -5.60
CA GLY A 537 31.74 4.77 -6.30
C GLY A 537 32.13 3.32 -5.97
N PHE A 538 31.18 2.40 -6.01
CA PHE A 538 31.44 0.96 -5.85
C PHE A 538 31.10 0.19 -7.12
N VAL A 539 32.00 -0.67 -7.57
CA VAL A 539 31.81 -1.54 -8.73
C VAL A 539 31.95 -2.99 -8.30
N ARG A 540 30.94 -3.82 -8.59
CA ARG A 540 30.97 -5.27 -8.32
C ARG A 540 31.90 -5.97 -9.31
N TYR A 541 32.85 -6.73 -8.80
CA TYR A 541 33.82 -7.46 -9.62
C TYR A 541 33.76 -8.96 -9.36
N PRO A 542 32.90 -9.71 -10.07
CA PRO A 542 32.70 -11.13 -9.82
C PRO A 542 33.95 -11.94 -10.17
N VAL A 543 34.28 -12.91 -9.31
CA VAL A 543 35.41 -13.85 -9.48
C VAL A 543 34.93 -15.30 -9.49
N HIS A 544 35.75 -16.19 -10.03
CA HIS A 544 35.43 -17.63 -10.07
C HIS A 544 35.81 -18.34 -8.77
N LYS A 545 36.92 -17.89 -8.15
CA LYS A 545 37.42 -18.38 -6.87
C LYS A 545 37.84 -17.21 -6.00
N ALA A 546 37.75 -17.37 -4.69
CA ALA A 546 38.22 -16.40 -3.71
C ALA A 546 39.10 -17.08 -2.65
N LEU A 547 40.26 -16.49 -2.40
CA LEU A 547 41.19 -16.87 -1.35
C LEU A 547 41.19 -15.79 -0.28
N VAL A 548 40.73 -16.12 0.92
CA VAL A 548 40.81 -15.23 2.08
C VAL A 548 42.20 -15.32 2.69
N VAL A 549 42.95 -14.23 2.67
CA VAL A 549 44.33 -14.18 3.15
C VAL A 549 44.37 -13.48 4.50
N ALA A 550 44.83 -14.18 5.52
CA ALA A 550 44.95 -13.64 6.88
C ALA A 550 46.42 -13.66 7.34
N GLU A 551 46.89 -12.57 7.95
CA GLU A 551 48.25 -12.47 8.47
C GLU A 551 48.30 -12.68 9.98
N GLY A 552 49.21 -13.56 10.41
CA GLY A 552 49.51 -13.77 11.82
C GLY A 552 48.32 -14.29 12.63
N ILE A 553 48.50 -14.33 13.95
CA ILE A 553 47.49 -14.80 14.88
C ILE A 553 46.23 -13.90 14.92
N THR A 554 46.38 -12.59 14.71
CA THR A 554 45.26 -11.64 14.71
C THR A 554 44.33 -11.88 13.52
N GLY A 555 44.87 -12.05 12.31
CA GLY A 555 44.08 -12.38 11.13
C GLY A 555 43.41 -13.75 11.24
N VAL A 556 44.06 -14.73 11.87
CA VAL A 556 43.49 -16.06 12.09
C VAL A 556 42.29 -16.01 13.05
N VAL A 557 42.35 -15.19 14.09
CA VAL A 557 41.21 -14.97 15.00
C VAL A 557 40.03 -14.32 14.27
N GLU A 558 40.29 -13.36 13.38
CA GLU A 558 39.25 -12.76 12.55
C GLU A 558 38.65 -13.77 11.56
N TYR A 559 39.48 -14.60 10.94
CA TYR A 559 38.99 -15.68 10.06
C TYR A 559 38.12 -16.69 10.83
N GLY A 560 38.49 -17.00 12.08
CA GLY A 560 37.72 -17.88 12.96
C GLY A 560 36.31 -17.36 13.30
N ARG A 561 36.01 -16.09 13.04
CA ARG A 561 34.66 -15.51 13.19
C ARG A 561 33.78 -15.69 11.95
N LEU A 562 34.36 -16.09 10.82
CA LEU A 562 33.59 -16.34 9.60
C LEU A 562 32.95 -17.74 9.63
N PRO A 563 31.75 -17.91 9.03
CA PRO A 563 31.15 -19.22 8.87
C PRO A 563 32.06 -20.15 8.07
N ARG A 564 32.03 -21.44 8.38
CA ARG A 564 32.87 -22.43 7.72
C ARG A 564 32.30 -22.78 6.35
N PHE A 565 33.07 -22.58 5.29
CA PHE A 565 32.69 -22.90 3.90
C PHE A 565 33.10 -24.32 3.47
N LEU A 566 32.93 -25.34 4.34
CA LEU A 566 33.47 -26.69 4.12
C LEU A 566 32.94 -27.37 2.84
N ASP A 567 31.67 -27.16 2.50
CA ASP A 567 31.03 -27.75 1.31
C ASP A 567 31.42 -27.04 0.00
N LYS A 568 32.17 -25.93 0.09
CA LYS A 568 32.49 -25.03 -1.03
C LYS A 568 33.99 -24.71 -1.13
N ALA A 569 34.84 -25.59 -0.60
CA ALA A 569 36.31 -25.45 -0.62
C ALA A 569 36.91 -25.27 -2.03
N GLU A 570 36.16 -25.68 -3.08
CA GLU A 570 36.56 -25.50 -4.47
C GLU A 570 36.38 -24.06 -5.00
N LEU A 571 35.52 -23.26 -4.36
CA LEU A 571 35.21 -21.86 -4.71
C LEU A 571 35.84 -20.88 -3.73
N ILE A 572 35.76 -21.17 -2.43
CA ILE A 572 36.28 -20.31 -1.36
C ILE A 572 37.26 -21.13 -0.51
N THR A 573 38.49 -20.66 -0.40
CA THR A 573 39.47 -21.21 0.56
C THR A 573 40.18 -20.09 1.31
N ALA A 574 41.03 -20.45 2.26
CA ALA A 574 41.79 -19.50 3.06
C ALA A 574 43.29 -19.82 3.05
N ALA A 575 44.10 -18.76 3.08
CA ALA A 575 45.54 -18.82 3.28
C ALA A 575 45.88 -18.09 4.59
N LEU A 576 46.16 -18.86 5.63
CA LEU A 576 46.53 -18.36 6.95
C LEU A 576 48.05 -18.26 7.03
N SER A 577 48.60 -17.05 6.91
CA SER A 577 50.04 -16.81 6.93
C SER A 577 50.57 -16.90 8.37
N LEU A 578 51.16 -18.04 8.73
CA LEU A 578 51.74 -18.31 10.05
C LEU A 578 53.14 -18.93 9.90
N PRO A 579 54.09 -18.62 10.78
CA PRO A 579 55.43 -19.20 10.73
C PRO A 579 55.38 -20.70 11.02
N LEU A 580 55.84 -21.52 10.07
CA LEU A 580 55.91 -22.98 10.18
C LEU A 580 57.25 -23.45 10.77
N ARG A 581 58.28 -22.59 10.74
CA ARG A 581 59.58 -22.82 11.40
C ARG A 581 59.75 -21.89 12.60
N SER A 582 60.06 -22.46 13.77
CA SER A 582 60.48 -21.70 14.95
C SER A 582 62.00 -21.56 14.99
N SER A 583 62.51 -20.44 15.50
CA SER A 583 63.93 -20.20 15.81
C SER A 583 64.55 -21.22 16.78
N THR A 584 63.76 -22.14 17.34
CA THR A 584 64.18 -23.22 18.24
C THR A 584 64.38 -24.58 17.56
N GLY A 585 64.17 -24.70 16.23
CA GLY A 585 64.52 -25.89 15.44
C GLY A 585 63.57 -27.09 15.54
N ALA A 586 62.40 -26.95 16.18
CA ALA A 586 61.43 -28.04 16.29
C ALA A 586 60.55 -28.15 15.03
N LYS A 587 60.61 -29.28 14.31
CA LYS A 587 59.71 -29.66 13.18
C LYS A 587 58.24 -29.93 13.59
N SER A 588 57.85 -29.58 14.81
CA SER A 588 56.55 -29.97 15.41
C SER A 588 55.36 -29.18 14.83
N ALA A 589 55.55 -27.93 14.42
CA ALA A 589 54.46 -27.10 13.88
C ALA A 589 54.03 -27.56 12.47
N GLU A 590 54.99 -28.04 11.67
CA GLU A 590 54.77 -28.56 10.32
C GLU A 590 53.86 -29.80 10.28
N GLN A 591 53.94 -30.68 11.29
CA GLN A 591 53.14 -31.91 11.34
C GLN A 591 51.71 -31.72 11.85
N THR A 592 51.43 -30.58 12.51
CA THR A 592 50.14 -30.32 13.18
C THR A 592 49.30 -29.27 12.46
N ALA A 593 49.86 -28.58 11.46
CA ALA A 593 49.20 -27.51 10.73
C ALA A 593 48.18 -28.04 9.70
N THR A 594 46.99 -27.46 9.68
CA THR A 594 45.92 -27.72 8.68
C THR A 594 46.32 -27.26 7.28
N ASP A 595 45.69 -27.81 6.24
CA ASP A 595 46.03 -27.54 4.82
C ASP A 595 45.97 -26.06 4.41
N ASN A 596 45.19 -25.23 5.12
CA ASN A 596 45.01 -23.80 4.84
C ASN A 596 46.11 -22.90 5.44
N VAL A 597 47.08 -23.46 6.18
CA VAL A 597 48.19 -22.71 6.79
C VAL A 597 49.36 -22.66 5.82
N VAL A 598 49.88 -21.46 5.56
CA VAL A 598 51.01 -21.20 4.66
C VAL A 598 52.04 -20.31 5.35
N ASP A 599 53.31 -20.40 4.93
CA ASP A 599 54.39 -19.54 5.45
C ASP A 599 54.95 -18.68 4.32
N VAL A 600 54.36 -17.49 4.13
CA VAL A 600 54.70 -16.58 3.03
C VAL A 600 56.10 -15.98 3.20
N ASP A 601 56.51 -15.71 4.44
CA ASP A 601 57.82 -15.14 4.73
C ASP A 601 58.93 -16.17 4.44
N LEU A 602 58.71 -17.44 4.81
CA LEU A 602 59.63 -18.54 4.46
C LEU A 602 59.75 -18.74 2.94
N ALA A 603 58.65 -18.66 2.20
CA ALA A 603 58.69 -18.74 0.74
C ALA A 603 59.43 -17.58 0.10
N THR A 604 59.28 -16.36 0.65
CA THR A 604 59.98 -15.17 0.16
C THR A 604 61.49 -15.29 0.42
N HIS A 605 61.88 -15.76 1.61
CA HIS A 605 63.27 -16.04 1.95
C HIS A 605 63.90 -17.10 1.02
N ALA A 606 63.16 -18.18 0.71
CA ALA A 606 63.62 -19.18 -0.24
C ALA A 606 63.94 -18.58 -1.62
N LEU A 607 63.07 -17.71 -2.14
CA LEU A 607 63.28 -17.02 -3.42
C LEU A 607 64.54 -16.15 -3.39
N GLU A 608 64.76 -15.38 -2.32
CA GLU A 608 65.95 -14.54 -2.13
C GLU A 608 67.23 -15.38 -2.05
N LEU A 609 67.21 -16.48 -1.30
CA LEU A 609 68.34 -17.41 -1.20
C LEU A 609 68.74 -18.01 -2.55
N PHE A 610 67.74 -18.39 -3.35
CA PHE A 610 67.98 -19.00 -4.65
C PHE A 610 68.51 -17.97 -5.66
N ARG A 611 67.97 -16.74 -5.65
CA ARG A 611 68.45 -15.62 -6.47
C ARG A 611 69.87 -15.19 -6.11
N ALA A 612 70.26 -15.29 -4.84
CA ALA A 612 71.62 -14.98 -4.40
C ALA A 612 72.66 -15.97 -4.95
N SER A 613 72.31 -17.25 -5.08
CA SER A 613 73.16 -18.26 -5.71
C SER A 613 72.40 -19.53 -6.08
N ASN A 614 72.59 -20.00 -7.31
CA ASN A 614 72.08 -21.29 -7.79
C ASN A 614 72.59 -22.49 -6.95
N ALA A 615 73.68 -22.32 -6.20
CA ALA A 615 74.21 -23.35 -5.29
C ALA A 615 73.27 -23.63 -4.10
N ASN A 616 72.33 -22.73 -3.80
CA ASN A 616 71.37 -22.85 -2.71
C ASN A 616 70.11 -23.66 -3.08
N GLY A 617 70.07 -24.30 -4.26
CA GLY A 617 68.90 -25.02 -4.76
C GLY A 617 68.31 -26.08 -3.82
N ALA A 618 69.15 -26.78 -3.04
CA ALA A 618 68.69 -27.76 -2.07
C ALA A 618 67.92 -27.11 -0.90
N GLN A 619 68.40 -25.97 -0.40
CA GLN A 619 67.73 -25.21 0.66
C GLN A 619 66.46 -24.54 0.15
N PHE A 620 66.49 -24.00 -1.07
CA PHE A 620 65.30 -23.48 -1.74
C PHE A 620 64.19 -24.52 -1.82
N SER A 621 64.50 -25.73 -2.31
CA SER A 621 63.49 -26.78 -2.45
C SER A 621 62.88 -27.19 -1.11
N ASP A 622 63.69 -27.25 -0.05
CA ASP A 622 63.25 -27.60 1.31
C ASP A 622 62.33 -26.50 1.90
N GLU A 623 62.75 -25.24 1.83
CA GLU A 623 61.96 -24.10 2.34
C GLU A 623 60.68 -23.87 1.53
N TRP A 624 60.74 -24.03 0.21
CA TRP A 624 59.58 -23.88 -0.69
C TRP A 624 58.53 -24.97 -0.50
N GLN A 625 58.95 -26.21 -0.19
CA GLN A 625 58.00 -27.28 0.17
C GLN A 625 57.43 -27.05 1.57
N THR A 626 58.27 -26.65 2.53
CA THR A 626 57.85 -26.39 3.91
C THR A 626 56.82 -25.24 3.98
N SER A 627 56.95 -24.23 3.11
CA SER A 627 56.04 -23.08 3.09
C SER A 627 54.61 -23.39 2.65
N ARG A 628 54.39 -24.58 2.05
CA ARG A 628 53.10 -25.09 1.54
C ARG A 628 52.47 -24.25 0.40
N LEU A 629 53.19 -23.31 -0.20
CA LEU A 629 52.69 -22.52 -1.33
C LEU A 629 52.42 -23.36 -2.59
N THR A 630 53.03 -24.54 -2.70
CA THR A 630 52.78 -25.50 -3.80
C THR A 630 51.35 -26.06 -3.81
N ALA A 631 50.77 -26.35 -2.64
CA ALA A 631 49.37 -26.79 -2.55
C ALA A 631 48.41 -25.66 -2.95
N LEU A 632 48.72 -24.44 -2.53
CA LEU A 632 47.93 -23.26 -2.85
C LEU A 632 47.99 -22.93 -4.35
N SER A 633 49.18 -22.99 -4.96
CA SER A 633 49.32 -22.72 -6.40
C SER A 633 48.59 -23.76 -7.26
N GLN A 634 48.55 -25.03 -6.82
CA GLN A 634 47.72 -26.08 -7.43
C GLN A 634 46.22 -25.78 -7.32
N TRP A 635 45.74 -25.32 -6.16
CA TRP A 635 44.33 -24.94 -5.99
C TRP A 635 43.94 -23.75 -6.88
N ILE A 636 44.81 -22.73 -6.99
CA ILE A 636 44.60 -21.57 -7.86
C ILE A 636 44.55 -22.00 -9.33
N ALA A 637 45.50 -22.82 -9.76
CA ALA A 637 45.56 -23.37 -11.12
C ALA A 637 44.33 -24.26 -11.46
N GLY A 638 43.73 -24.89 -10.45
CA GLY A 638 42.64 -25.86 -10.64
C GLY A 638 43.14 -27.25 -11.02
N ALA A 639 42.24 -28.24 -10.99
CA ALA A 639 42.56 -29.60 -11.41
C ALA A 639 43.03 -29.62 -12.87
N GLN A 640 44.17 -30.26 -13.16
CA GLN A 640 44.60 -30.50 -14.54
C GLN A 640 43.54 -31.30 -15.29
N GLU A 641 43.28 -30.90 -16.53
CA GLU A 641 42.29 -31.50 -17.44
C GLU A 641 42.32 -33.04 -17.40
N THR A 642 41.39 -33.64 -16.67
CA THR A 642 41.00 -35.02 -16.90
C THR A 642 40.09 -35.00 -18.11
N ASN A 643 40.44 -35.75 -19.17
CA ASN A 643 39.75 -35.85 -20.46
C ASN A 643 38.24 -36.22 -20.43
N GLU A 644 37.58 -36.21 -19.27
CA GLU A 644 36.20 -36.66 -19.06
C GLU A 644 35.14 -35.55 -19.12
N THR A 645 35.50 -34.26 -19.07
CA THR A 645 34.51 -33.15 -19.15
C THR A 645 34.97 -32.03 -20.05
N LYS A 646 34.14 -31.61 -21.01
CA LYS A 646 34.47 -30.49 -21.94
C LYS A 646 34.50 -29.12 -21.26
N VAL A 647 33.70 -28.88 -20.22
CA VAL A 647 33.67 -27.59 -19.50
C VAL A 647 34.82 -27.50 -18.49
N HIS A 648 35.54 -26.38 -18.47
CA HIS A 648 36.58 -26.10 -17.48
C HIS A 648 36.05 -26.30 -16.03
N PRO A 649 36.71 -27.09 -15.17
CA PRO A 649 36.21 -27.48 -13.85
C PRO A 649 35.76 -26.30 -12.97
N THR A 650 36.58 -25.24 -12.93
CA THR A 650 36.26 -24.01 -12.18
C THR A 650 34.96 -23.33 -12.64
N VAL A 651 34.67 -23.34 -13.94
CA VAL A 651 33.44 -22.74 -14.49
C VAL A 651 32.23 -23.62 -14.15
N ARG A 652 32.40 -24.95 -14.19
CA ARG A 652 31.38 -25.91 -13.76
C ARG A 652 30.99 -25.70 -12.29
N ASN A 653 31.96 -25.45 -11.43
CA ASN A 653 31.72 -25.19 -10.00
C ASN A 653 30.95 -23.87 -9.77
N LEU A 654 31.29 -22.83 -10.52
CA LEU A 654 30.55 -21.57 -10.52
C LEU A 654 29.09 -21.78 -10.94
N LEU A 655 28.86 -22.53 -12.03
CA LEU A 655 27.52 -22.84 -12.53
C LEU A 655 26.71 -23.65 -11.53
N ASN A 656 27.29 -24.71 -10.95
CA ASN A 656 26.62 -25.53 -9.93
C ASN A 656 26.20 -24.69 -8.72
N SER A 657 27.11 -23.87 -8.19
CA SER A 657 26.81 -22.98 -7.05
C SER A 657 25.71 -21.97 -7.39
N LEU A 658 25.75 -21.39 -8.58
CA LEU A 658 24.75 -20.42 -9.03
C LEU A 658 23.36 -21.05 -9.18
N LEU A 659 23.26 -22.22 -9.82
CA LEU A 659 21.98 -22.90 -10.05
C LEU A 659 21.38 -23.48 -8.76
N LEU A 660 22.22 -23.99 -7.85
CA LEU A 660 21.78 -24.43 -6.52
C LEU A 660 21.22 -23.25 -5.71
N ASN A 661 21.96 -22.13 -5.63
CA ASN A 661 21.52 -20.94 -4.92
C ASN A 661 20.20 -20.37 -5.52
N ALA A 662 20.09 -20.36 -6.85
CA ALA A 662 18.86 -19.94 -7.55
C ALA A 662 17.66 -20.80 -7.17
N SER A 663 17.80 -22.13 -7.20
CA SER A 663 16.72 -23.06 -6.84
C SER A 663 16.27 -22.93 -5.38
N ALA A 664 17.22 -22.71 -4.47
CA ALA A 664 16.94 -22.49 -3.05
C ALA A 664 16.22 -21.16 -2.81
N SER A 665 16.64 -20.09 -3.50
CA SER A 665 16.01 -18.78 -3.45
C SER A 665 14.55 -18.81 -3.91
N ILE A 666 14.27 -19.45 -5.06
CA ILE A 666 12.91 -19.61 -5.59
C ILE A 666 12.01 -20.38 -4.60
N SER A 667 12.51 -21.51 -4.09
CA SER A 667 11.76 -22.34 -3.13
C SER A 667 11.45 -21.59 -1.83
N HIS A 668 12.38 -20.75 -1.38
CA HIS A 668 12.21 -19.93 -0.19
C HIS A 668 11.15 -18.83 -0.41
N SER A 669 11.16 -18.16 -1.56
CA SER A 669 10.14 -17.16 -1.91
C SER A 669 8.73 -17.77 -1.98
N GLU A 670 8.58 -18.92 -2.65
CA GLU A 670 7.29 -19.64 -2.77
C GLU A 670 6.74 -20.04 -1.40
N THR A 671 7.58 -20.65 -0.55
CA THR A 671 7.18 -21.09 0.79
C THR A 671 6.78 -19.92 1.68
N SER A 672 7.55 -18.83 1.64
CA SER A 672 7.34 -17.66 2.50
C SER A 672 6.02 -16.96 2.16
N GLN A 673 5.73 -16.77 0.87
CA GLN A 673 4.52 -16.09 0.44
C GLN A 673 3.27 -16.97 0.62
N THR A 674 3.39 -18.28 0.44
CA THR A 674 2.31 -19.23 0.75
C THR A 674 1.98 -19.23 2.25
N ALA A 675 3.01 -19.16 3.12
CA ALA A 675 2.80 -19.05 4.56
C ALA A 675 2.12 -17.74 4.96
N LEU A 676 2.50 -16.61 4.35
CA LEU A 676 1.86 -15.30 4.57
C LEU A 676 0.37 -15.33 4.18
N VAL A 677 0.05 -15.84 2.99
CA VAL A 677 -1.34 -15.96 2.51
C VAL A 677 -2.19 -16.86 3.42
N THR A 678 -1.60 -17.96 3.90
CA THR A 678 -2.26 -18.87 4.85
C THR A 678 -2.52 -18.18 6.19
N SER A 679 -1.63 -17.30 6.64
CA SER A 679 -1.77 -16.58 7.91
C SER A 679 -2.84 -15.48 7.88
N VAL A 680 -3.08 -14.88 6.72
CA VAL A 680 -4.10 -13.82 6.51
C VAL A 680 -5.50 -14.42 6.30
N THR A 681 -5.58 -15.67 5.80
CA THR A 681 -6.86 -16.32 5.52
C THR A 681 -7.57 -16.75 6.81
N ILE A 682 -8.87 -16.48 6.90
CA ILE A 682 -9.68 -16.79 8.09
C ILE A 682 -9.80 -18.32 8.30
N PRO A 683 -9.56 -18.83 9.53
CA PRO A 683 -9.62 -20.26 9.83
C PRO A 683 -10.96 -20.92 9.50
N GLU A 684 -10.91 -22.16 8.99
CA GLU A 684 -12.08 -22.95 8.62
C GLU A 684 -13.03 -23.24 9.80
N SER A 685 -12.49 -23.28 11.02
CA SER A 685 -13.29 -23.44 12.25
C SER A 685 -14.22 -22.25 12.51
N LYS A 686 -13.77 -21.02 12.23
CA LYS A 686 -14.62 -19.82 12.34
C LYS A 686 -15.70 -19.82 11.25
N ARG A 687 -15.37 -20.24 10.02
CA ARG A 687 -16.33 -20.37 8.91
C ARG A 687 -17.43 -21.38 9.24
N SER A 688 -17.06 -22.54 9.75
CA SER A 688 -18.00 -23.58 10.17
C SER A 688 -18.96 -23.09 11.27
N SER A 689 -18.45 -22.28 12.21
CA SER A 689 -19.27 -21.68 13.27
C SER A 689 -20.30 -20.68 12.73
N LEU A 690 -19.91 -19.84 11.77
CA LEU A 690 -20.82 -18.89 11.12
C LEU A 690 -21.87 -19.58 10.24
N ASP A 691 -21.50 -20.64 9.51
CA ASP A 691 -22.46 -21.42 8.72
C ASP A 691 -23.52 -22.12 9.60
N ALA A 692 -23.10 -22.64 10.76
CA ALA A 692 -24.02 -23.18 11.76
C ALA A 692 -24.97 -22.09 12.32
N LEU A 693 -24.45 -20.88 12.53
CA LEU A 693 -25.23 -19.74 13.00
C LEU A 693 -26.28 -19.30 11.97
N ILE A 694 -25.91 -19.22 10.68
CA ILE A 694 -26.85 -18.95 9.57
C ILE A 694 -27.94 -20.04 9.51
N SER A 695 -27.57 -21.30 9.67
CA SER A 695 -28.51 -22.43 9.65
C SER A 695 -29.52 -22.38 10.80
N HIS A 696 -29.11 -21.91 11.99
CA HIS A 696 -30.02 -21.75 13.12
C HIS A 696 -31.03 -20.62 12.88
N PHE A 697 -30.55 -19.45 12.46
CA PHE A 697 -31.41 -18.28 12.28
C PHE A 697 -32.32 -18.37 11.05
N SER A 698 -31.88 -19.01 9.96
CA SER A 698 -32.75 -19.28 8.80
C SER A 698 -33.98 -20.11 9.17
N ALA A 699 -33.82 -21.12 10.02
CA ALA A 699 -34.94 -21.90 10.55
C ALA A 699 -35.91 -21.04 11.37
N ASP A 700 -35.39 -20.12 12.19
CA ASP A 700 -36.20 -19.20 12.99
C ASP A 700 -36.93 -18.15 12.13
N TRP A 701 -36.32 -17.62 11.06
CA TRP A 701 -36.98 -16.70 10.12
C TRP A 701 -38.15 -17.34 9.38
N HIS A 702 -37.98 -18.59 8.93
CA HIS A 702 -39.06 -19.33 8.31
C HIS A 702 -40.19 -19.64 9.29
N ARG A 703 -39.87 -19.89 10.57
CA ARG A 703 -40.87 -20.04 11.63
C ARG A 703 -41.60 -18.72 11.91
N ASP A 704 -40.87 -17.61 12.02
CA ASP A 704 -41.41 -16.25 12.22
C ASP A 704 -42.41 -15.88 11.11
N LEU A 705 -42.03 -16.05 9.84
CA LEU A 705 -42.91 -15.80 8.70
C LEU A 705 -44.20 -16.63 8.77
N GLN A 706 -44.15 -17.84 9.32
CA GLN A 706 -45.35 -18.66 9.49
C GLN A 706 -46.16 -18.24 10.72
N THR A 707 -45.55 -17.89 11.84
CA THR A 707 -46.28 -17.62 13.09
C THR A 707 -46.79 -16.18 13.17
N ASN A 708 -45.93 -15.19 12.94
CA ASN A 708 -46.24 -13.79 13.15
C ASN A 708 -47.17 -13.26 12.04
N LEU A 709 -46.92 -13.62 10.78
CA LEU A 709 -47.80 -13.23 9.68
C LEU A 709 -49.19 -13.88 9.79
N ASN A 710 -49.27 -15.16 10.17
CA ASN A 710 -50.57 -15.81 10.36
C ASN A 710 -51.34 -15.16 11.53
N THR A 711 -50.67 -14.87 12.64
CA THR A 711 -51.28 -14.15 13.77
C THR A 711 -51.75 -12.76 13.36
N ALA A 712 -51.01 -12.05 12.51
CA ALA A 712 -51.39 -10.75 11.97
C ALA A 712 -52.60 -10.83 11.02
N LEU A 713 -52.68 -11.88 10.20
CA LEU A 713 -53.82 -12.16 9.33
C LEU A 713 -55.07 -12.58 10.12
N ASP A 714 -54.93 -13.08 11.35
CA ASP A 714 -56.07 -13.36 12.24
C ASP A 714 -56.38 -12.19 13.21
N SER A 715 -55.59 -11.11 13.13
CA SER A 715 -55.69 -9.97 14.05
C SER A 715 -57.02 -9.23 13.97
N ARG A 716 -57.33 -8.46 15.02
CA ARG A 716 -58.49 -7.55 15.00
C ARG A 716 -58.35 -6.49 13.90
N THR A 717 -57.12 -6.11 13.56
CA THR A 717 -56.81 -5.14 12.51
C THR A 717 -57.20 -5.70 11.14
N TRP A 718 -56.77 -6.93 10.79
CA TRP A 718 -57.18 -7.53 9.51
C TRP A 718 -58.69 -7.77 9.41
N ARG A 719 -59.35 -8.11 10.53
CA ARG A 719 -60.81 -8.25 10.56
C ARG A 719 -61.58 -6.98 10.20
N ARG A 720 -60.94 -5.79 10.24
CA ARG A 720 -61.56 -4.54 9.76
C ARG A 720 -61.82 -4.57 8.25
N THR A 721 -61.11 -5.41 7.51
CA THR A 721 -61.31 -5.66 6.07
C THR A 721 -62.49 -6.60 5.77
N ALA A 722 -63.38 -6.89 6.73
CA ALA A 722 -64.54 -7.76 6.48
C ALA A 722 -65.49 -7.20 5.40
N TRP A 723 -66.10 -8.07 4.59
CA TRP A 723 -66.90 -7.69 3.41
C TRP A 723 -68.03 -6.69 3.72
N TRP A 724 -68.67 -6.82 4.88
CA TRP A 724 -69.79 -5.96 5.29
C TRP A 724 -69.33 -4.54 5.67
N ARG A 725 -68.06 -4.37 6.07
CA ARG A 725 -67.49 -3.06 6.42
C ARG A 725 -67.14 -2.23 5.20
N LEU A 726 -66.88 -2.86 4.06
CA LEU A 726 -66.60 -2.17 2.80
C LEU A 726 -67.68 -1.16 2.41
N LEU A 727 -68.93 -1.43 2.78
CA LEU A 727 -70.09 -0.58 2.48
C LEU A 727 -70.02 0.79 3.17
N TRP A 728 -69.26 0.92 4.27
CA TRP A 728 -69.24 2.12 5.11
C TRP A 728 -67.84 2.66 5.40
N ARG A 729 -66.81 1.80 5.40
CA ARG A 729 -65.41 2.16 5.68
C ARG A 729 -64.46 1.40 4.75
N ILE A 730 -64.38 1.84 3.50
CA ILE A 730 -63.47 1.26 2.52
C ILE A 730 -62.00 1.62 2.80
N ASP A 731 -61.74 2.74 3.47
CA ASP A 731 -60.39 3.21 3.81
C ASP A 731 -59.69 2.29 4.83
N ASP A 732 -60.44 1.49 5.59
CA ASP A 732 -59.89 0.49 6.50
C ASP A 732 -59.08 -0.59 5.75
N VAL A 733 -59.31 -0.79 4.45
CA VAL A 733 -58.62 -1.81 3.63
C VAL A 733 -57.16 -1.48 3.44
N SER A 734 -56.84 -0.25 3.01
CA SER A 734 -55.47 0.17 2.75
C SER A 734 -54.69 0.28 4.05
N VAL A 735 -55.29 0.84 5.10
CA VAL A 735 -54.69 0.96 6.43
C VAL A 735 -54.37 -0.41 7.02
N SER A 736 -55.33 -1.34 7.03
CA SER A 736 -55.12 -2.66 7.63
C SER A 736 -54.11 -3.51 6.84
N ALA A 737 -54.07 -3.38 5.52
CA ALA A 737 -53.08 -4.07 4.68
C ALA A 737 -51.67 -3.49 4.88
N ALA A 738 -51.54 -2.16 4.99
CA ALA A 738 -50.27 -1.52 5.29
C ALA A 738 -49.75 -1.87 6.69
N ASP A 739 -50.63 -1.94 7.69
CA ASP A 739 -50.27 -2.30 9.07
C ASP A 739 -49.68 -3.71 9.14
N ILE A 740 -50.24 -4.69 8.43
CA ILE A 740 -49.71 -6.07 8.39
C ILE A 740 -48.29 -6.09 7.82
N LEU A 741 -48.05 -5.39 6.72
CA LEU A 741 -46.74 -5.34 6.07
C LEU A 741 -45.69 -4.59 6.92
N ARG A 742 -46.08 -3.52 7.61
CA ARG A 742 -45.17 -2.72 8.44
C ARG A 742 -44.84 -3.35 9.78
N LEU A 743 -45.81 -4.00 10.42
CA LEU A 743 -45.70 -4.43 11.81
C LEU A 743 -45.45 -5.93 11.97
N SER A 744 -45.72 -6.75 10.95
CA SER A 744 -45.72 -8.20 11.12
C SER A 744 -45.06 -8.99 10.00
N TRP A 745 -44.54 -8.32 8.96
CA TRP A 745 -43.84 -8.98 7.86
C TRP A 745 -42.32 -8.85 8.02
N LEU A 746 -41.68 -9.96 8.39
CA LEU A 746 -40.22 -10.15 8.48
C LEU A 746 -39.47 -9.10 9.33
N THR A 747 -40.09 -8.58 10.39
CA THR A 747 -39.49 -7.55 11.24
C THR A 747 -38.38 -8.09 12.14
N GLU A 748 -38.54 -9.30 12.68
CA GLU A 748 -37.50 -9.96 13.51
C GLU A 748 -36.37 -10.52 12.63
N ALA A 749 -36.72 -11.04 11.45
CA ALA A 749 -35.74 -11.50 10.46
C ALA A 749 -34.78 -10.37 10.04
N GLU A 750 -35.28 -9.15 9.80
CA GLU A 750 -34.46 -7.99 9.44
C GLU A 750 -33.44 -7.61 10.54
N GLN A 751 -33.85 -7.66 11.82
CA GLN A 751 -32.94 -7.40 12.95
C GLN A 751 -31.86 -8.49 13.06
N THR A 752 -32.25 -9.74 12.82
CA THR A 752 -31.32 -10.87 12.89
C THR A 752 -30.33 -10.85 11.74
N VAL A 753 -30.77 -10.47 10.53
CA VAL A 753 -29.87 -10.28 9.38
C VAL A 753 -28.81 -9.24 9.70
N ALA A 754 -29.18 -8.11 10.33
CA ALA A 754 -28.20 -7.11 10.78
C ALA A 754 -27.17 -7.71 11.77
N PHE A 755 -27.61 -8.57 12.70
CA PHE A 755 -26.71 -9.25 13.63
C PHE A 755 -25.74 -10.21 12.91
N ILE A 756 -26.23 -11.06 11.99
CA ILE A 756 -25.39 -12.01 11.26
C ILE A 756 -24.40 -11.28 10.35
N SER A 757 -24.86 -10.25 9.63
CA SER A 757 -23.99 -9.40 8.81
C SER A 757 -22.88 -8.77 9.64
N GLY A 758 -23.19 -8.25 10.83
CA GLY A 758 -22.17 -7.75 11.76
C GLY A 758 -21.17 -8.82 12.21
N ARG A 759 -21.60 -10.08 12.42
CA ARG A 759 -20.71 -11.20 12.77
C ARG A 759 -19.81 -11.64 11.60
N ILE A 760 -20.29 -11.52 10.37
CA ILE A 760 -19.53 -11.82 9.14
C ILE A 760 -18.50 -10.73 8.89
N GLU A 761 -18.88 -9.46 9.08
CA GLU A 761 -17.98 -8.30 9.00
C GLU A 761 -16.91 -8.35 10.11
N GLU A 762 -17.30 -8.63 11.36
CA GLU A 762 -16.37 -8.84 12.48
C GLU A 762 -15.36 -9.96 12.19
N ALA A 763 -15.80 -11.01 11.49
CA ALA A 763 -14.93 -12.11 11.11
C ALA A 763 -13.94 -11.74 9.99
N GLY A 764 -14.14 -10.61 9.29
CA GLY A 764 -13.34 -10.17 8.15
C GLY A 764 -13.65 -10.92 6.85
N LEU A 765 -14.81 -11.58 6.76
CA LEU A 765 -15.17 -12.38 5.59
C LEU A 765 -15.73 -11.53 4.45
N ALA A 766 -16.40 -10.42 4.76
CA ALA A 766 -16.99 -9.53 3.77
C ALA A 766 -16.98 -8.09 4.29
N THR A 767 -16.87 -7.15 3.37
CA THR A 767 -17.04 -5.72 3.66
C THR A 767 -18.53 -5.37 3.80
N SER A 768 -18.80 -4.22 4.44
CA SER A 768 -20.16 -3.65 4.48
C SER A 768 -20.79 -3.56 3.08
N ASP A 769 -20.03 -3.24 2.03
CA ASP A 769 -20.51 -3.12 0.65
C ASP A 769 -20.88 -4.47 0.02
N GLU A 770 -20.04 -5.49 0.18
CA GLU A 770 -20.34 -6.86 -0.30
C GLU A 770 -21.53 -7.48 0.45
N LEU A 771 -21.70 -7.15 1.73
CA LEU A 771 -22.88 -7.57 2.50
C LEU A 771 -24.18 -6.94 1.97
N ARG A 772 -24.12 -5.79 1.30
CA ARG A 772 -25.29 -5.08 0.76
C ARG A 772 -25.80 -5.65 -0.56
N GLU A 773 -24.94 -6.28 -1.36
CA GLU A 773 -25.24 -6.79 -2.70
C GLU A 773 -26.00 -8.14 -2.71
N ALA A 774 -27.11 -8.23 -1.99
CA ALA A 774 -27.85 -9.49 -1.88
C ALA A 774 -28.82 -9.76 -3.05
N GLY A 775 -28.31 -10.20 -4.21
CA GLY A 775 -29.06 -11.06 -5.17
C GLY A 775 -30.03 -10.43 -6.19
N SER A 776 -30.64 -11.29 -7.02
CA SER A 776 -31.48 -10.96 -8.19
C SER A 776 -32.82 -10.24 -7.90
N ALA A 777 -33.39 -10.32 -6.69
CA ALA A 777 -34.59 -9.53 -6.34
C ALA A 777 -34.25 -8.06 -6.10
N THR A 778 -33.03 -7.78 -5.63
CA THR A 778 -32.45 -6.43 -5.68
C THR A 778 -32.33 -5.97 -7.14
N ASN A 779 -31.89 -6.82 -8.07
CA ASN A 779 -31.75 -6.42 -9.48
C ASN A 779 -33.08 -5.97 -10.15
N TYR A 780 -34.23 -6.54 -9.80
CA TYR A 780 -35.53 -6.08 -10.34
C TYR A 780 -36.03 -4.76 -9.73
N ALA A 781 -35.64 -4.43 -8.49
CA ALA A 781 -35.92 -3.13 -7.87
C ALA A 781 -34.87 -2.07 -8.26
N ILE A 782 -33.64 -2.51 -8.51
CA ILE A 782 -32.48 -1.71 -8.91
C ILE A 782 -32.50 -1.41 -10.42
N GLU A 783 -33.08 -2.22 -11.31
CA GLU A 783 -33.18 -1.87 -12.75
C GLU A 783 -33.87 -0.51 -13.01
N GLY A 784 -34.69 -0.02 -12.08
CA GLY A 784 -35.26 1.34 -12.12
C GLY A 784 -34.32 2.43 -11.59
N VAL A 785 -33.37 2.09 -10.72
CA VAL A 785 -32.44 2.98 -10.01
C VAL A 785 -31.06 3.02 -10.71
N ASP A 786 -30.52 1.87 -11.13
CA ASP A 786 -29.29 1.74 -11.93
C ASP A 786 -29.42 2.42 -13.30
N ARG A 787 -30.62 2.45 -13.89
CA ARG A 787 -30.86 3.17 -15.15
C ARG A 787 -30.68 4.68 -14.98
N LEU A 788 -30.90 5.20 -13.76
CA LEU A 788 -30.62 6.59 -13.36
C LEU A 788 -29.14 6.77 -12.97
N GLU A 789 -28.55 5.84 -12.24
CA GLU A 789 -27.16 5.91 -11.79
C GLU A 789 -26.18 5.81 -12.98
N HIS A 790 -26.47 4.96 -13.97
CA HIS A 790 -25.69 4.80 -15.19
C HIS A 790 -25.89 5.96 -16.20
N THR A 791 -27.00 6.72 -16.10
CA THR A 791 -27.16 8.00 -16.84
C THR A 791 -26.49 9.18 -16.15
N LEU A 792 -26.28 9.11 -14.83
CA LEU A 792 -25.57 10.12 -14.05
C LEU A 792 -24.05 9.91 -14.09
N SER A 793 -23.58 8.66 -14.16
CA SER A 793 -22.15 8.31 -14.12
C SER A 793 -21.43 8.45 -15.47
N ASN A 794 -22.13 8.32 -16.60
CA ASN A 794 -21.53 8.49 -17.93
C ASN A 794 -21.99 9.82 -18.55
N GLY A 795 -21.24 10.89 -18.27
CA GLY A 795 -21.41 12.19 -18.90
C GLY A 795 -21.16 12.14 -20.42
N GLN A 796 -22.19 11.81 -21.19
CA GLN A 796 -22.28 12.20 -22.60
C GLN A 796 -23.58 12.98 -22.83
N PRO A 797 -23.50 14.27 -23.21
CA PRO A 797 -24.68 15.07 -23.48
C PRO A 797 -25.12 14.79 -24.92
N GLN A 798 -25.69 13.61 -25.20
CA GLN A 798 -26.56 13.39 -26.35
C GLN A 798 -27.21 12.01 -26.33
N LYS A 799 -28.54 12.02 -26.51
CA LYS A 799 -29.49 10.90 -26.66
C LYS A 799 -30.06 10.28 -25.38
N ALA A 800 -30.94 11.04 -24.73
CA ALA A 800 -32.10 10.46 -24.06
C ALA A 800 -33.37 11.17 -24.57
N ALA A 801 -33.87 10.69 -25.71
CA ALA A 801 -35.25 10.89 -26.11
C ALA A 801 -36.01 9.60 -25.78
N ILE A 802 -37.26 9.77 -25.31
CA ILE A 802 -38.33 8.76 -25.16
C ILE A 802 -38.16 7.93 -23.85
N ILE A 803 -38.98 8.06 -22.79
CA ILE A 803 -40.46 7.99 -22.73
C ILE A 803 -41.05 8.91 -21.63
N ALA A 804 -41.81 9.90 -22.09
CA ALA A 804 -42.91 10.71 -21.51
C ALA A 804 -43.36 10.57 -20.03
N SER A 805 -43.21 11.68 -19.28
CA SER A 805 -44.32 12.39 -18.61
C SER A 805 -44.02 13.90 -18.65
N PRO A 806 -45.00 14.79 -18.86
CA PRO A 806 -44.75 16.17 -19.23
C PRO A 806 -44.55 17.00 -17.96
N ASN A 807 -43.30 17.35 -17.63
CA ASN A 807 -42.93 18.65 -17.08
C ASN A 807 -41.41 18.75 -17.03
N ASN A 808 -40.93 19.92 -17.46
CA ASN A 808 -39.52 20.24 -17.68
C ASN A 808 -38.67 19.99 -16.43
N LEU A 809 -37.79 18.99 -16.47
CA LEU A 809 -36.66 18.89 -15.55
C LEU A 809 -35.66 19.99 -15.94
N GLN A 810 -35.52 21.01 -15.09
CA GLN A 810 -34.47 22.01 -15.23
C GLN A 810 -33.14 21.43 -14.77
N VAL A 811 -32.05 21.77 -15.47
CA VAL A 811 -30.67 21.37 -15.15
C VAL A 811 -30.27 21.73 -13.70
N ALA A 812 -30.96 22.70 -13.07
CA ALA A 812 -30.78 23.05 -11.66
C ALA A 812 -31.27 21.97 -10.66
N GLU A 813 -32.21 21.10 -11.02
CA GLU A 813 -32.70 20.02 -10.13
C GLU A 813 -31.76 18.82 -10.08
N LEU A 814 -30.85 18.67 -11.07
CA LEU A 814 -29.81 17.63 -11.08
C LEU A 814 -28.68 17.88 -10.06
N PHE A 815 -28.58 19.11 -9.53
CA PHE A 815 -27.61 19.50 -8.50
C PHE A 815 -28.19 19.43 -7.08
N GLN A 816 -29.43 18.93 -6.91
CA GLN A 816 -30.12 18.81 -5.62
C GLN A 816 -30.54 17.36 -5.37
N PRO A 817 -29.62 16.47 -4.95
CA PRO A 817 -29.89 15.04 -4.79
C PRO A 817 -31.08 14.76 -3.84
N ASP A 818 -31.31 15.61 -2.84
CA ASP A 818 -32.43 15.47 -1.90
C ASP A 818 -33.82 15.63 -2.55
N THR A 819 -33.93 16.47 -3.57
CA THR A 819 -35.19 16.67 -4.32
C THR A 819 -35.48 15.50 -5.25
N LEU A 820 -34.42 14.85 -5.77
CA LEU A 820 -34.53 13.65 -6.58
C LEU A 820 -34.87 12.43 -5.72
N VAL A 821 -34.19 12.27 -4.57
CA VAL A 821 -34.43 11.19 -3.59
C VAL A 821 -35.83 11.31 -2.99
N SER A 822 -36.30 12.51 -2.63
CA SER A 822 -37.68 12.71 -2.18
C SER A 822 -38.71 12.42 -3.28
N ARG A 823 -38.46 12.84 -4.52
CA ARG A 823 -39.34 12.53 -5.65
C ARG A 823 -39.37 11.03 -5.98
N ILE A 824 -38.23 10.33 -5.91
CA ILE A 824 -38.15 8.87 -6.08
C ILE A 824 -38.90 8.17 -4.94
N LYS A 825 -38.73 8.63 -3.69
CA LYS A 825 -39.48 8.13 -2.53
C LYS A 825 -40.99 8.36 -2.69
N ASP A 826 -41.41 9.49 -3.24
CA ASP A 826 -42.82 9.82 -3.47
C ASP A 826 -43.43 9.01 -4.64
N GLN A 827 -42.66 8.72 -5.69
CA GLN A 827 -43.13 7.99 -6.88
C GLN A 827 -43.04 6.47 -6.75
N SER A 828 -41.95 5.96 -6.17
CA SER A 828 -41.65 4.53 -6.07
C SER A 828 -41.88 3.95 -4.68
N GLY A 829 -41.90 4.79 -3.63
CA GLY A 829 -41.94 4.35 -2.24
C GLY A 829 -40.63 3.88 -1.66
N ILE A 830 -39.56 3.86 -2.46
CA ILE A 830 -38.25 3.38 -2.08
C ILE A 830 -37.47 4.55 -1.47
N ASP A 831 -37.03 4.38 -0.23
CA ASP A 831 -36.15 5.35 0.43
C ASP A 831 -34.70 5.12 -0.02
N ALA A 832 -34.26 5.85 -1.05
CA ALA A 832 -32.90 5.75 -1.56
C ALA A 832 -31.82 6.22 -0.55
N ALA A 833 -32.23 6.93 0.52
CA ALA A 833 -31.33 7.32 1.61
C ALA A 833 -31.17 6.22 2.68
N PHE A 834 -31.98 5.16 2.66
CA PHE A 834 -31.84 4.04 3.59
C PHE A 834 -30.64 3.16 3.21
N ASN A 835 -29.53 3.37 3.92
CA ASN A 835 -28.21 2.84 3.57
C ASN A 835 -27.57 1.98 4.68
N PRO A 836 -28.22 0.88 5.14
CA PRO A 836 -27.66 0.05 6.21
C PRO A 836 -26.44 -0.78 5.75
N PRO A 837 -25.53 -1.16 6.67
CA PRO A 837 -24.38 -2.04 6.38
C PRO A 837 -24.75 -3.54 6.26
N TRP A 838 -26.01 -3.88 5.98
CA TRP A 838 -26.50 -5.26 5.84
C TRP A 838 -27.47 -5.38 4.67
N PRO A 839 -27.83 -6.60 4.22
CA PRO A 839 -28.74 -6.81 3.10
C PRO A 839 -30.04 -5.99 3.18
N ARG A 840 -30.32 -5.21 2.13
CA ARG A 840 -31.51 -4.33 2.03
C ARG A 840 -32.75 -5.03 1.46
N THR A 841 -32.62 -6.27 1.03
CA THR A 841 -33.65 -7.05 0.31
C THR A 841 -34.99 -7.11 1.05
N ILE A 842 -34.98 -7.37 2.36
CA ILE A 842 -36.20 -7.42 3.18
C ILE A 842 -36.88 -6.04 3.22
N HIS A 843 -36.11 -4.98 3.45
CA HIS A 843 -36.65 -3.62 3.48
C HIS A 843 -37.27 -3.22 2.14
N LEU A 844 -36.53 -3.41 1.04
CA LEU A 844 -36.96 -3.05 -0.30
C LEU A 844 -38.20 -3.84 -0.74
N ALA A 845 -38.23 -5.16 -0.48
CA ALA A 845 -39.39 -5.99 -0.76
C ALA A 845 -40.63 -5.52 0.02
N ARG A 846 -40.47 -5.09 1.29
CA ARG A 846 -41.57 -4.53 2.08
C ARG A 846 -42.13 -3.25 1.45
N GLN A 847 -41.27 -2.32 1.05
CA GLN A 847 -41.69 -1.07 0.40
C GLN A 847 -42.38 -1.34 -0.94
N GLN A 848 -41.81 -2.22 -1.76
CA GLN A 848 -42.40 -2.60 -3.05
C GLN A 848 -43.82 -3.16 -2.87
N MET A 849 -44.04 -4.03 -1.88
CA MET A 849 -45.37 -4.57 -1.59
C MET A 849 -46.34 -3.51 -1.05
N LEU A 850 -45.88 -2.57 -0.23
CA LEU A 850 -46.69 -1.44 0.24
C LEU A 850 -47.19 -0.58 -0.93
N HIS A 851 -46.37 -0.38 -1.97
CA HIS A 851 -46.72 0.46 -3.11
C HIS A 851 -47.48 -0.28 -4.23
N THR A 852 -47.33 -1.59 -4.33
CA THR A 852 -47.99 -2.39 -5.38
C THR A 852 -49.25 -3.10 -4.88
N LEU A 853 -49.13 -3.87 -3.79
CA LEU A 853 -50.20 -4.75 -3.31
C LEU A 853 -51.30 -4.00 -2.57
N VAL A 854 -50.96 -3.01 -1.74
CA VAL A 854 -51.95 -2.27 -0.94
C VAL A 854 -52.90 -1.44 -1.84
N PRO A 855 -52.42 -0.65 -2.82
CA PRO A 855 -53.32 0.08 -3.72
C PRO A 855 -54.09 -0.85 -4.66
N ALA A 856 -53.49 -1.96 -5.10
CA ALA A 856 -54.18 -2.96 -5.90
C ALA A 856 -55.37 -3.57 -5.15
N LEU A 857 -55.16 -3.95 -3.88
CA LEU A 857 -56.22 -4.48 -3.02
C LEU A 857 -57.32 -3.45 -2.78
N HIS A 858 -56.97 -2.19 -2.52
CA HIS A 858 -57.93 -1.09 -2.34
C HIS A 858 -58.75 -0.85 -3.62
N ARG A 859 -58.12 -0.85 -4.80
CA ARG A 859 -58.81 -0.73 -6.11
C ARG A 859 -59.77 -1.90 -6.34
N ARG A 860 -59.38 -3.13 -5.97
CA ARG A 860 -60.27 -4.30 -6.02
C ARG A 860 -61.48 -4.13 -5.09
N ALA A 861 -61.27 -3.59 -3.88
CA ALA A 861 -62.38 -3.27 -2.98
C ALA A 861 -63.36 -2.24 -3.59
N GLN A 862 -62.83 -1.16 -4.19
CA GLN A 862 -63.65 -0.11 -4.83
C GLN A 862 -64.46 -0.65 -6.01
N THR A 863 -63.83 -1.41 -6.90
CA THR A 863 -64.49 -1.99 -8.08
C THR A 863 -65.59 -2.98 -7.70
N LEU A 864 -65.35 -3.83 -6.70
CA LEU A 864 -66.37 -4.75 -6.19
C LEU A 864 -67.52 -4.01 -5.48
N LEU A 865 -67.23 -2.96 -4.73
CA LEU A 865 -68.24 -2.14 -4.06
C LEU A 865 -69.13 -1.43 -5.08
N LEU A 866 -68.55 -0.77 -6.08
CA LEU A 866 -69.28 -0.09 -7.16
C LEU A 866 -70.15 -1.08 -7.95
N ALA A 867 -69.60 -2.24 -8.30
CA ALA A 867 -70.38 -3.29 -8.98
C ALA A 867 -71.58 -3.76 -8.13
N THR A 868 -71.41 -3.85 -6.82
CA THR A 868 -72.46 -4.26 -5.87
C THR A 868 -73.55 -3.19 -5.77
N LEU A 869 -73.16 -1.92 -5.60
CA LEU A 869 -74.08 -0.78 -5.54
C LEU A 869 -74.85 -0.58 -6.84
N SER A 870 -74.19 -0.69 -8.00
CA SER A 870 -74.85 -0.60 -9.30
C SER A 870 -75.85 -1.72 -9.55
N THR A 871 -75.50 -2.96 -9.16
CA THR A 871 -76.42 -4.10 -9.29
C THR A 871 -77.62 -3.95 -8.35
N ALA A 872 -77.38 -3.58 -7.08
CA ALA A 872 -78.44 -3.37 -6.10
C ALA A 872 -79.35 -2.20 -6.49
N GLY A 873 -78.76 -1.08 -6.92
CA GLY A 873 -79.48 0.11 -7.39
C GLY A 873 -80.29 -0.16 -8.64
N GLY A 874 -79.71 -0.85 -9.63
CA GLY A 874 -80.40 -1.26 -10.85
C GLY A 874 -81.57 -2.20 -10.58
N ALA A 875 -81.39 -3.21 -9.72
CA ALA A 875 -82.48 -4.11 -9.32
C ALA A 875 -83.59 -3.38 -8.54
N THR A 876 -83.23 -2.43 -7.68
CA THR A 876 -84.18 -1.61 -6.93
C THR A 876 -84.94 -0.65 -7.86
N ALA A 877 -84.25 -0.01 -8.81
CA ALA A 877 -84.87 0.87 -9.81
C ALA A 877 -85.81 0.10 -10.74
N LEU A 878 -85.44 -1.10 -11.17
CA LEU A 878 -86.32 -1.98 -11.93
C LEU A 878 -87.55 -2.41 -11.10
N GLY A 879 -87.36 -2.76 -9.83
CA GLY A 879 -88.47 -3.05 -8.91
C GLY A 879 -89.41 -1.84 -8.77
N ALA A 880 -88.87 -0.64 -8.56
CA ALA A 880 -89.64 0.60 -8.45
C ALA A 880 -90.37 0.94 -9.76
N TRP A 881 -89.72 0.74 -10.91
CA TRP A 881 -90.33 0.95 -12.22
C TRP A 881 -91.49 -0.02 -12.47
N ILE A 882 -91.34 -1.29 -12.10
CA ILE A 882 -92.43 -2.29 -12.18
C ILE A 882 -93.59 -1.90 -11.26
N TYR A 883 -93.31 -1.41 -10.05
CA TYR A 883 -94.34 -0.92 -9.14
C TYR A 883 -95.14 0.25 -9.74
N VAL A 884 -94.45 1.24 -10.31
CA VAL A 884 -95.09 2.40 -10.97
C VAL A 884 -95.84 1.98 -12.23
N ALA A 885 -95.24 1.16 -13.09
CA ALA A 885 -95.82 0.72 -14.36
C ALA A 885 -97.08 -0.14 -14.18
N THR A 886 -97.22 -0.82 -13.04
CA THR A 886 -98.40 -1.62 -12.70
C THR A 886 -99.41 -0.89 -11.83
N ALA A 887 -99.25 0.42 -11.60
CA ALA A 887 -100.08 1.22 -10.70
C ALA A 887 -100.25 0.59 -9.29
N GLY A 888 -99.21 -0.08 -8.78
CA GLY A 888 -99.24 -0.77 -7.49
C GLY A 888 -99.90 -2.16 -7.51
N GLY A 889 -100.30 -2.71 -8.66
CA GLY A 889 -100.89 -4.05 -8.76
C GLY A 889 -99.91 -5.20 -8.50
N ALA A 890 -98.60 -4.99 -8.68
CA ALA A 890 -97.57 -6.02 -8.56
C ALA A 890 -96.54 -5.77 -7.42
N VAL A 891 -96.99 -5.24 -6.27
CA VAL A 891 -96.10 -4.87 -5.14
C VAL A 891 -95.20 -6.02 -4.68
N GLN A 892 -95.73 -7.23 -4.57
CA GLN A 892 -94.99 -8.40 -4.10
C GLN A 892 -93.87 -8.78 -5.08
N SER A 893 -94.15 -8.76 -6.39
CA SER A 893 -93.19 -9.09 -7.44
C SER A 893 -92.09 -8.02 -7.57
N ALA A 894 -92.48 -6.75 -7.48
CA ALA A 894 -91.55 -5.61 -7.46
C ALA A 894 -90.59 -5.66 -6.26
N GLY A 895 -91.12 -5.96 -5.06
CA GLY A 895 -90.33 -6.14 -3.85
C GLY A 895 -89.40 -7.36 -3.90
N ALA A 896 -89.87 -8.49 -4.45
CA ALA A 896 -89.07 -9.70 -4.58
C ALA A 896 -87.87 -9.51 -5.53
N LEU A 897 -88.03 -8.78 -6.63
CA LEU A 897 -86.94 -8.48 -7.57
C LEU A 897 -85.87 -7.57 -6.95
N ALA A 898 -86.28 -6.52 -6.25
CA ALA A 898 -85.35 -5.65 -5.52
C ALA A 898 -84.58 -6.42 -4.43
N ALA A 899 -85.30 -7.22 -3.62
CA ALA A 899 -84.69 -8.03 -2.56
C ALA A 899 -83.71 -9.09 -3.12
N LEU A 900 -84.09 -9.78 -4.20
CA LEU A 900 -83.23 -10.77 -4.84
C LEU A 900 -81.95 -10.14 -5.42
N GLY A 901 -82.06 -8.97 -6.06
CA GLY A 901 -80.90 -8.24 -6.57
C GLY A 901 -79.94 -7.77 -5.46
N ILE A 902 -80.47 -7.33 -4.32
CA ILE A 902 -79.67 -6.94 -3.15
C ILE A 902 -78.98 -8.17 -2.52
N VAL A 903 -79.71 -9.26 -2.29
CA VAL A 903 -79.13 -10.48 -1.68
C VAL A 903 -78.07 -11.10 -2.59
N TRP A 904 -78.32 -11.15 -3.90
CA TRP A 904 -77.38 -11.67 -4.88
C TRP A 904 -76.10 -10.83 -4.94
N SER A 905 -76.22 -9.50 -4.99
CA SER A 905 -75.07 -8.61 -5.06
C SER A 905 -74.22 -8.66 -3.79
N LEU A 906 -74.83 -8.74 -2.60
CA LEU A 906 -74.11 -8.88 -1.32
C LEU A 906 -73.43 -10.25 -1.19
N ARG A 907 -74.09 -11.35 -1.59
CA ARG A 907 -73.46 -12.68 -1.60
C ARG A 907 -72.26 -12.73 -2.54
N ARG A 908 -72.38 -12.10 -3.72
CA ARG A 908 -71.28 -11.98 -4.68
C ARG A 908 -70.12 -11.17 -4.11
N LEU A 909 -70.39 -10.04 -3.43
CA LEU A 909 -69.38 -9.25 -2.74
C LEU A 909 -68.64 -10.09 -1.70
N GLN A 910 -69.37 -10.81 -0.84
CA GLN A 910 -68.78 -11.68 0.18
C GLN A 910 -67.82 -12.72 -0.42
N THR A 911 -68.24 -13.43 -1.47
CA THR A 911 -67.44 -14.50 -2.06
C THR A 911 -66.21 -13.98 -2.80
N LEU A 912 -66.37 -12.92 -3.60
CA LEU A 912 -65.27 -12.37 -4.39
C LEU A 912 -64.27 -11.65 -3.48
N TRP A 913 -64.75 -10.86 -2.53
CA TRP A 913 -63.87 -10.17 -1.59
C TRP A 913 -63.12 -11.13 -0.66
N GLY A 914 -63.77 -12.22 -0.23
CA GLY A 914 -63.11 -13.28 0.51
C GLY A 914 -61.94 -13.89 -0.28
N LYS A 915 -62.12 -14.11 -1.59
CA LYS A 915 -61.05 -14.61 -2.47
C LYS A 915 -59.90 -13.61 -2.64
N GLU A 916 -60.19 -12.32 -2.83
CA GLU A 916 -59.14 -11.29 -2.96
C GLU A 916 -58.32 -11.14 -1.68
N ARG A 917 -58.94 -11.26 -0.49
CA ARG A 917 -58.23 -11.27 0.80
C ARG A 917 -57.28 -12.46 0.94
N GLU A 918 -57.70 -13.64 0.47
CA GLU A 918 -56.84 -14.82 0.49
C GLU A 918 -55.67 -14.69 -0.49
N VAL A 919 -55.92 -14.19 -1.70
CA VAL A 919 -54.88 -13.94 -2.71
C VAL A 919 -53.82 -12.96 -2.18
N PHE A 920 -54.23 -11.92 -1.46
CA PHE A 920 -53.30 -11.01 -0.79
C PHE A 920 -52.45 -11.77 0.24
N ALA A 921 -53.07 -12.55 1.13
CA ALA A 921 -52.37 -13.32 2.16
C ALA A 921 -51.36 -14.32 1.58
N THR A 922 -51.73 -15.05 0.53
CA THR A 922 -50.83 -16.00 -0.14
C THR A 922 -49.66 -15.30 -0.82
N THR A 923 -49.92 -14.16 -1.47
CA THR A 923 -48.87 -13.38 -2.16
C THR A 923 -47.84 -12.84 -1.18
N VAL A 924 -48.28 -12.34 -0.02
CA VAL A 924 -47.38 -11.83 1.02
C VAL A 924 -46.53 -12.95 1.63
N ARG A 925 -47.10 -14.15 1.82
CA ARG A 925 -46.36 -15.34 2.30
C ARG A 925 -45.30 -15.78 1.30
N GLU A 926 -45.65 -15.86 0.02
CA GLU A 926 -44.73 -16.35 -1.01
C GLU A 926 -43.55 -15.41 -1.21
N ASN A 927 -43.80 -14.09 -1.29
CA ASN A 927 -42.72 -13.10 -1.35
C ASN A 927 -41.78 -13.20 -0.14
N GLY A 928 -42.33 -13.45 1.06
CA GLY A 928 -41.51 -13.67 2.25
C GLY A 928 -40.58 -14.89 2.15
N ARG A 929 -41.05 -16.00 1.56
CA ARG A 929 -40.20 -17.19 1.36
C ARG A 929 -39.06 -16.94 0.37
N VAL A 930 -39.34 -16.25 -0.74
CA VAL A 930 -38.34 -15.97 -1.78
C VAL A 930 -37.24 -15.06 -1.23
N VAL A 931 -37.61 -13.97 -0.57
CA VAL A 931 -36.64 -13.01 -0.01
C VAL A 931 -35.73 -13.65 1.04
N LEU A 932 -36.27 -14.52 1.90
CA LEU A 932 -35.45 -15.21 2.91
C LEU A 932 -34.44 -16.18 2.29
N ALA A 933 -34.84 -16.94 1.27
CA ALA A 933 -33.96 -17.89 0.59
C ALA A 933 -32.78 -17.20 -0.11
N GLU A 934 -33.03 -16.03 -0.68
CA GLU A 934 -32.01 -15.22 -1.33
C GLU A 934 -30.99 -14.65 -0.34
N VAL A 935 -31.47 -14.08 0.77
CA VAL A 935 -30.59 -13.57 1.84
C VAL A 935 -29.73 -14.69 2.41
N GLU A 936 -30.31 -15.87 2.67
CA GLU A 936 -29.55 -17.01 3.15
C GLU A 936 -28.46 -17.42 2.16
N SER A 937 -28.80 -17.54 0.88
CA SER A 937 -27.83 -17.92 -0.16
C SER A 937 -26.67 -16.92 -0.24
N HIS A 938 -26.96 -15.63 -0.16
CA HIS A 938 -25.95 -14.56 -0.18
C HIS A 938 -24.98 -14.69 1.01
N LEU A 939 -25.52 -14.76 2.23
CA LEU A 939 -24.70 -14.85 3.45
C LEU A 939 -23.84 -16.12 3.46
N ARG A 940 -24.36 -17.26 2.97
CA ARG A 940 -23.58 -18.50 2.84
C ARG A 940 -22.47 -18.40 1.79
N GLY A 941 -22.71 -17.69 0.68
CA GLY A 941 -21.69 -17.41 -0.32
C GLY A 941 -20.50 -16.66 0.29
N LEU A 942 -20.79 -15.57 1.00
CA LEU A 942 -19.77 -14.76 1.68
C LEU A 942 -18.96 -15.56 2.71
N VAL A 943 -19.60 -16.47 3.47
CA VAL A 943 -18.86 -17.31 4.43
C VAL A 943 -17.92 -18.31 3.75
N LYS A 944 -18.31 -18.85 2.60
CA LYS A 944 -17.50 -19.85 1.86
C LYS A 944 -16.32 -19.22 1.12
N GLU A 945 -16.56 -18.10 0.46
CA GLU A 945 -15.63 -17.50 -0.51
C GLU A 945 -14.91 -16.27 0.06
N GLY A 946 -15.58 -15.52 0.95
CA GLY A 946 -15.07 -14.28 1.51
C GLY A 946 -13.79 -14.42 2.33
N GLY A 947 -12.97 -13.37 2.33
CA GLY A 947 -11.73 -13.26 3.11
C GLY A 947 -10.68 -14.34 2.84
N ARG A 948 -10.67 -14.96 1.65
CA ARG A 948 -9.60 -15.87 1.21
C ARG A 948 -8.49 -15.04 0.55
N ALA A 949 -7.33 -14.97 1.19
CA ALA A 949 -6.15 -14.48 0.50
C ALA A 949 -5.68 -15.58 -0.48
N SER A 950 -5.27 -15.19 -1.68
CA SER A 950 -4.65 -16.08 -2.66
C SER A 950 -3.28 -15.54 -3.02
N VAL A 951 -2.35 -16.44 -3.36
CA VAL A 951 -1.09 -16.03 -3.98
C VAL A 951 -1.44 -15.50 -5.37
N ARG A 952 -0.83 -14.37 -5.77
CA ARG A 952 -1.03 -13.80 -7.10
C ARG A 952 -0.71 -14.85 -8.16
N ASP A 953 -1.60 -15.00 -9.13
CA ASP A 953 -1.34 -15.90 -10.27
C ASP A 953 -0.06 -15.51 -11.02
N GLU A 954 0.30 -14.23 -11.02
CA GLU A 954 1.54 -13.72 -11.59
C GLU A 954 2.78 -14.26 -10.87
N ASP A 955 2.79 -14.28 -9.55
CA ASP A 955 3.92 -14.77 -8.75
C ASP A 955 4.10 -16.28 -8.93
N VAL A 956 2.98 -17.03 -8.92
CA VAL A 956 3.00 -18.48 -9.17
C VAL A 956 3.51 -18.79 -10.59
N ARG A 957 3.09 -18.01 -11.59
CA ARG A 957 3.63 -18.12 -12.96
C ARG A 957 5.13 -17.79 -12.99
N GLY A 958 5.55 -16.74 -12.30
CA GLY A 958 6.96 -16.32 -12.19
C GLY A 958 7.85 -17.41 -11.59
N TRP A 959 7.47 -18.00 -10.46
CA TRP A 959 8.25 -19.10 -9.85
C TRP A 959 8.31 -20.35 -10.73
N ARG A 960 7.23 -20.68 -11.44
CA ARG A 960 7.22 -21.80 -12.39
C ARG A 960 8.15 -21.57 -13.56
N GLN A 961 8.13 -20.36 -14.14
CA GLN A 961 9.04 -19.96 -15.22
C GLN A 961 10.49 -20.00 -14.74
N ALA A 962 10.79 -19.35 -13.61
CA ALA A 962 12.13 -19.34 -13.03
C ALA A 962 12.64 -20.76 -12.71
N SER A 963 11.80 -21.63 -12.14
CA SER A 963 12.16 -23.03 -11.86
C SER A 963 12.43 -23.82 -13.14
N ALA A 964 11.62 -23.63 -14.18
CA ALA A 964 11.82 -24.25 -15.47
C ALA A 964 13.12 -23.78 -16.15
N ALA A 965 13.46 -22.49 -16.03
CA ALA A 965 14.72 -21.92 -16.53
C ALA A 965 15.94 -22.55 -15.86
N VAL A 966 15.91 -22.67 -14.52
CA VAL A 966 16.98 -23.31 -13.73
C VAL A 966 17.15 -24.78 -14.14
N GLN A 967 16.04 -25.52 -14.24
CA GLN A 967 16.05 -26.91 -14.68
C GLN A 967 16.60 -27.04 -16.11
N GLY A 968 16.20 -26.13 -17.01
CA GLY A 968 16.71 -26.08 -18.36
C GLY A 968 18.23 -25.86 -18.42
N CYS A 969 18.79 -25.05 -17.51
CA CYS A 969 20.23 -24.86 -17.40
C CYS A 969 20.95 -26.11 -16.88
N TRP A 970 20.38 -26.82 -15.89
CA TRP A 970 20.92 -28.10 -15.42
C TRP A 970 21.00 -29.14 -16.54
N GLU A 971 19.92 -29.33 -17.29
CA GLU A 971 19.88 -30.26 -18.43
C GLU A 971 20.93 -29.93 -19.50
N ALA A 972 21.11 -28.65 -19.81
CA ALA A 972 22.13 -28.24 -20.77
C ALA A 972 23.54 -28.43 -20.23
N LEU A 973 23.78 -28.17 -18.94
CA LEU A 973 25.07 -28.41 -18.30
C LEU A 973 25.44 -29.92 -18.31
N GLU A 974 24.45 -30.80 -18.15
CA GLU A 974 24.66 -32.24 -18.25
C GLU A 974 24.98 -32.71 -19.67
N LYS A 975 24.39 -32.10 -20.69
CA LYS A 975 24.65 -32.42 -22.11
C LYS A 975 26.06 -32.03 -22.58
N VAL A 976 26.74 -31.14 -21.85
CA VAL A 976 28.11 -30.69 -22.13
C VAL A 976 29.15 -31.52 -21.35
N LYS A 977 28.74 -32.59 -20.65
CA LYS A 977 29.64 -33.68 -20.24
C LYS A 977 30.21 -34.34 -21.50
#